data_AF-A0A1E7G042-F1
#
_entry.id   AF-A0A1E7G042-F1
#
_cell.length_a   1.000
_cell.length_b   1.000
_cell.length_c   1.000
_cell.angle_alpha   90.00
_cell.angle_beta   90.00
_cell.angle_gamma   90.00
#
_symmetry.space_group_name_H-M   'P 1'
#
loop_
_entity.id
_entity.type
_entity.pdbx_description
1 polymer ?
#
loop_
_entity_poly.entity_id
_entity_poly.type
_entity_poly.pdbx_seq_one_letter_code
_entity_poly.pdbx_strand_id
1 'polypeptide(L)'
;MRFFPFSASASIIAAGILFIVVNHAIVMSGAVTIEIGSNPSPGIGWIEGVCYAPIIDARVGDELEFDLTAHNVFKLPSKWEFETCEFDAATLLAEAASGKFIYTITEEDARQGDVYLACGVGSHCLANQKIKIAVTSDGNDLVERPTPKSTYVLGLSSKDCLKLQYSTNEVSSGGGSDSIDADSDCTDPVMLDDGGYHVSCLSPPATLTPGGVIWDARIMHYPFPKDRRVRNGLRVWEFVEGDPEEDGFSGLTPSALNRLYIHHLSGAVVFGQGSEGSRRNNTDTEFPKPYGQVTGDEGDLMIFHVIDLRDVDEWLECIECRCKDTDGTYLDLGGVNCCSNCTTTAPEPETIDYRMRYNVTYYEIEEDKPVEQVIWLTADQSPSLGKNIEYDVPLFDSIPQDQQLVSSDGQKMQRLERVGPFNEIFQQGYFQNDYDGPETVKILRCVGHLHVGGVAMYLEDTVTGKTICAETARYGTDPNKNEGLLIGVDVNNYEEPIEIPSDRVVRLITDYDASELHTGVMAITFLFIATGEEITRDMTPLTVDMCLQEACDPSVLPSFDAMKIPQDSTDVCIDELADHPMCKFGGLCICEDVINSPESTGCNGVYTSTFGDIPINSVCNASCGCPTLPDEIPIQAVTTSKSTCLDTLVEFPACKFGGICDCEEFVNAPTSTGCGGVYNSTWGEVENNDVCAAYCDACPDEILTNEETVDMTDTIIEMIESQLSNACQFATDDCKFLLSNLYTCADIADDTEVDPVMIVVRDYGQQIALEYAKLGEPILHVGEEDQEVASCGKGAIICEDTLPSNPACLFGSLCECEEFVNAPESTGCGGVYASDFGDIQVNDVCAAYCDACPDENTGNAYVPGADIDDSSITESMRTGCENRLSKSPACRFGKLCDCEDFATDPMSSGCGGVYTSRFGDTSVDEMCPSYCGVCHLQASSPRMHSLLLATALLFFSTLMQL
;
A
#
# COMPACT_ATOMS: atom_id res chain seq x y z
N MET A 1 -39.58 2.23 -60.13
CA MET A 1 -39.71 1.56 -61.45
C MET A 1 -38.89 2.33 -62.49
N ARG A 2 -38.00 1.60 -63.20
CA ARG A 2 -37.18 1.96 -64.39
C ARG A 2 -35.91 2.82 -64.12
N PHE A 3 -34.70 2.24 -64.07
CA PHE A 3 -33.81 1.72 -65.16
C PHE A 3 -33.30 2.87 -66.08
N PHE A 4 -32.01 3.13 -66.37
CA PHE A 4 -30.85 2.28 -66.77
C PHE A 4 -29.55 3.18 -66.80
N PRO A 5 -28.32 2.66 -67.14
CA PRO A 5 -27.04 2.94 -66.45
C PRO A 5 -25.84 3.17 -67.43
N PHE A 6 -24.60 2.96 -66.94
CA PHE A 6 -23.29 2.75 -67.63
C PHE A 6 -22.70 3.95 -68.38
N SER A 7 -21.38 4.10 -68.58
CA SER A 7 -20.12 3.80 -67.89
C SER A 7 -19.00 4.30 -68.82
N ALA A 8 -17.80 4.51 -68.28
CA ALA A 8 -16.51 4.75 -68.98
C ALA A 8 -16.36 6.15 -69.61
N SER A 9 -15.24 6.86 -69.44
CA SER A 9 -13.88 6.39 -69.72
C SER A 9 -12.85 7.30 -69.07
N ALA A 10 -11.75 6.73 -68.59
CA ALA A 10 -10.52 7.43 -68.24
C ALA A 10 -9.79 7.95 -69.49
N SER A 11 -9.15 9.12 -69.41
CA SER A 11 -7.81 9.38 -69.96
C SER A 11 -7.28 10.75 -69.54
N ILE A 12 -6.01 10.69 -69.13
CA ILE A 12 -5.12 11.72 -68.60
C ILE A 12 -4.64 12.65 -69.73
N ILE A 13 -4.31 13.92 -69.42
CA ILE A 13 -3.07 14.65 -69.78
C ILE A 13 -3.29 16.18 -69.70
N ALA A 14 -2.64 16.76 -68.69
CA ALA A 14 -1.81 17.97 -68.65
C ALA A 14 -2.36 19.39 -68.95
N ALA A 15 -1.87 20.27 -68.08
CA ALA A 15 -1.60 21.71 -68.22
C ALA A 15 -2.72 22.69 -67.84
N GLY A 16 -2.63 23.19 -66.61
CA GLY A 16 -3.42 24.32 -66.12
C GLY A 16 -2.99 24.78 -64.73
N ILE A 17 -1.72 25.20 -64.57
CA ILE A 17 -1.27 25.97 -63.42
C ILE A 17 -2.02 27.32 -63.45
N LEU A 18 -3.02 27.51 -62.60
CA LEU A 18 -3.56 28.82 -62.26
C LEU A 18 -4.35 28.79 -60.92
N PHE A 19 -3.77 29.42 -59.90
CA PHE A 19 -4.42 30.04 -58.73
C PHE A 19 -5.45 29.20 -57.93
N ILE A 20 -4.95 28.47 -56.93
CA ILE A 20 -5.63 28.36 -55.63
C ILE A 20 -4.56 28.57 -54.54
N VAL A 21 -4.39 29.82 -54.13
CA VAL A 21 -3.79 30.15 -52.83
C VAL A 21 -4.85 29.79 -51.80
N VAL A 22 -4.79 28.58 -51.24
CA VAL A 22 -5.52 28.27 -50.01
C VAL A 22 -4.76 29.00 -48.89
N ASN A 23 -5.37 30.07 -48.35
CA ASN A 23 -5.04 30.57 -47.04
C ASN A 23 -5.25 29.42 -46.03
N HIS A 24 -4.22 28.64 -45.74
CA HIS A 24 -4.11 28.01 -44.43
C HIS A 24 -3.70 29.13 -43.49
N ALA A 25 -4.70 29.77 -42.88
CA ALA A 25 -4.46 30.50 -41.65
C ALA A 25 -4.00 29.45 -40.64
N ILE A 26 -2.71 29.44 -40.33
CA ILE A 26 -2.18 28.78 -39.16
C ILE A 26 -2.92 29.42 -37.98
N VAL A 27 -3.82 28.68 -37.35
CA VAL A 27 -4.40 29.08 -36.06
C VAL A 27 -3.27 28.90 -35.07
N MET A 28 -2.46 29.94 -34.87
CA MET A 28 -1.63 30.04 -33.68
C MET A 28 -2.62 30.04 -32.51
N SER A 29 -2.63 29.01 -31.66
CA SER A 29 -3.38 29.08 -30.41
C SER A 29 -2.90 30.33 -29.68
N GLY A 30 -3.77 31.34 -29.56
CA GLY A 30 -3.40 32.59 -28.92
C GLY A 30 -3.05 32.35 -27.46
N ALA A 31 -2.12 33.16 -26.93
CA ALA A 31 -1.87 33.25 -25.50
C ALA A 31 -3.19 33.40 -24.74
N VAL A 32 -3.33 32.68 -23.62
CA VAL A 32 -4.50 32.77 -22.75
C VAL A 32 -4.16 33.52 -21.47
N THR A 33 -5.15 34.25 -20.94
CA THR A 33 -5.06 34.87 -19.62
C THR A 33 -5.74 33.96 -18.59
N ILE A 34 -5.00 33.55 -17.57
CA ILE A 34 -5.41 32.66 -16.48
C ILE A 34 -5.56 33.50 -15.22
N GLU A 35 -6.79 33.67 -14.74
CA GLU A 35 -7.05 34.39 -13.47
C GLU A 35 -6.78 33.45 -12.29
N ILE A 36 -5.85 33.84 -11.41
CA ILE A 36 -5.40 32.99 -10.30
C ILE A 36 -6.48 32.88 -9.22
N GLY A 37 -6.82 31.65 -8.84
CA GLY A 37 -7.87 31.36 -7.86
C GLY A 37 -9.29 31.57 -8.40
N SER A 38 -9.50 31.49 -9.72
CA SER A 38 -10.80 31.75 -10.36
C SER A 38 -11.75 30.55 -10.41
N ASN A 39 -11.26 29.34 -10.13
CA ASN A 39 -12.02 28.10 -10.23
C ASN A 39 -11.95 27.29 -8.92
N PRO A 40 -13.08 26.96 -8.26
CA PRO A 40 -14.46 27.20 -8.66
C PRO A 40 -14.92 28.67 -8.60
N SER A 41 -16.00 28.99 -9.30
CA SER A 41 -16.63 30.33 -9.28
C SER A 41 -17.65 30.43 -8.13
N PRO A 42 -17.69 31.55 -7.37
CA PRO A 42 -16.92 32.79 -7.57
C PRO A 42 -15.47 32.64 -7.13
N GLY A 43 -14.54 33.10 -7.98
CA GLY A 43 -13.11 33.02 -7.71
C GLY A 43 -12.72 33.72 -6.41
N ILE A 44 -11.79 33.13 -5.66
CA ILE A 44 -11.29 33.63 -4.38
C ILE A 44 -10.12 34.61 -4.55
N GLY A 45 -9.50 34.65 -5.73
CA GLY A 45 -8.36 35.50 -6.04
C GLY A 45 -7.07 35.01 -5.37
N TRP A 46 -6.11 35.93 -5.16
CA TRP A 46 -4.81 35.65 -4.55
C TRP A 46 -4.79 36.05 -3.07
N ILE A 47 -5.07 35.10 -2.16
CA ILE A 47 -5.20 35.35 -0.71
C ILE A 47 -4.46 34.31 0.16
N GLU A 48 -4.24 34.63 1.43
CA GLU A 48 -3.63 33.72 2.42
C GLU A 48 -4.57 32.56 2.79
N GLY A 49 -4.02 31.38 3.11
CA GLY A 49 -4.78 30.21 3.57
C GLY A 49 -5.41 29.37 2.45
N VAL A 50 -5.12 29.72 1.19
CA VAL A 50 -5.62 29.03 0.00
C VAL A 50 -4.50 28.20 -0.60
N CYS A 51 -4.72 26.90 -0.75
CA CYS A 51 -3.81 26.06 -1.50
C CYS A 51 -4.17 26.09 -2.98
N TYR A 52 -3.33 26.69 -3.81
CA TYR A 52 -3.53 26.66 -5.26
C TYR A 52 -3.11 25.30 -5.83
N ALA A 53 -3.82 24.76 -6.80
CA ALA A 53 -3.33 23.59 -7.55
C ALA A 53 -2.24 24.04 -8.54
N PRO A 54 -1.36 23.13 -9.00
CA PRO A 54 -0.37 23.48 -10.01
C PRO A 54 -1.08 23.80 -11.34
N ILE A 55 -0.63 24.85 -12.02
CA ILE A 55 -1.10 25.13 -13.39
C ILE A 55 -0.28 24.25 -14.33
N ILE A 56 -0.93 23.32 -15.00
CA ILE A 56 -0.30 22.49 -16.02
C ILE A 56 -0.62 22.99 -17.43
N ASP A 57 0.18 22.56 -18.42
CA ASP A 57 0.07 22.95 -19.83
C ASP A 57 0.19 24.46 -20.12
N ALA A 58 0.80 25.21 -19.21
CA ALA A 58 1.07 26.63 -19.42
C ALA A 58 2.16 26.81 -20.50
N ARG A 59 2.01 27.84 -21.34
CA ARG A 59 2.87 28.07 -22.52
C ARG A 59 3.53 29.43 -22.48
N VAL A 60 4.62 29.55 -23.24
CA VAL A 60 5.25 30.84 -23.51
C VAL A 60 4.23 31.79 -24.12
N GLY A 61 4.06 32.95 -23.48
CA GLY A 61 3.11 33.98 -23.88
C GLY A 61 1.82 34.00 -23.07
N ASP A 62 1.45 32.91 -22.38
CA ASP A 62 0.29 32.91 -21.48
C ASP A 62 0.50 33.91 -20.33
N GLU A 63 -0.60 34.45 -19.83
CA GLU A 63 -0.64 35.51 -18.82
C GLU A 63 -1.32 35.01 -17.55
N LEU A 64 -0.68 35.16 -16.39
CA LEU A 64 -1.24 34.88 -15.08
C LEU A 64 -1.72 36.19 -14.44
N GLU A 65 -3.03 36.34 -14.24
CA GLU A 65 -3.62 37.53 -13.63
C GLU A 65 -3.87 37.33 -12.13
N PHE A 66 -3.25 38.17 -11.30
CA PHE A 66 -3.39 38.20 -9.85
C PHE A 66 -4.18 39.44 -9.42
N ASP A 67 -5.19 39.27 -8.54
CA ASP A 67 -5.84 40.38 -7.83
C ASP A 67 -5.17 40.61 -6.47
N LEU A 68 -4.41 41.70 -6.36
CA LEU A 68 -3.55 42.03 -5.22
C LEU A 68 -4.16 43.16 -4.40
N THR A 69 -4.94 42.81 -3.39
CA THR A 69 -5.48 43.81 -2.43
C THR A 69 -4.54 44.04 -1.25
N ALA A 70 -3.95 42.98 -0.68
CA ALA A 70 -3.02 43.03 0.47
C ALA A 70 -1.80 42.10 0.31
N HIS A 71 -1.60 41.55 -0.88
CA HIS A 71 -0.62 40.51 -1.16
C HIS A 71 0.37 40.98 -2.23
N ASN A 72 1.60 40.51 -2.17
CA ASN A 72 2.61 40.68 -3.21
C ASN A 72 2.81 39.37 -4.01
N VAL A 73 3.60 39.45 -5.08
CA VAL A 73 4.01 38.27 -5.86
C VAL A 73 5.52 38.28 -6.02
N PHE A 74 6.18 37.24 -5.54
CA PHE A 74 7.59 36.94 -5.77
C PHE A 74 7.73 35.76 -6.73
N LYS A 75 8.76 35.80 -7.57
CA LYS A 75 9.27 34.62 -8.28
C LYS A 75 10.42 34.01 -7.49
N LEU A 76 10.27 32.74 -7.13
CA LEU A 76 11.26 31.95 -6.41
C LEU A 76 12.19 31.22 -7.40
N PRO A 77 13.48 31.06 -7.08
CA PRO A 77 14.45 30.54 -8.04
C PRO A 77 14.44 29.01 -8.19
N SER A 78 13.97 28.26 -7.18
CA SER A 78 13.87 26.80 -7.27
C SER A 78 12.73 26.23 -6.42
N LYS A 79 12.53 24.91 -6.57
CA LYS A 79 11.63 24.10 -5.76
C LYS A 79 11.90 24.27 -4.26
N TRP A 80 13.17 24.29 -3.86
CA TRP A 80 13.54 24.33 -2.45
C TRP A 80 13.10 25.65 -1.78
N GLU A 81 13.32 26.80 -2.42
CA GLU A 81 12.84 28.09 -1.90
C GLU A 81 11.31 28.15 -1.85
N PHE A 82 10.64 27.49 -2.79
CA PHE A 82 9.18 27.37 -2.81
C PHE A 82 8.63 26.52 -1.65
N GLU A 83 9.26 25.40 -1.36
CA GLU A 83 8.86 24.53 -0.25
C GLU A 83 9.10 25.22 1.09
N THR A 84 10.28 25.82 1.26
CA THR A 84 10.74 26.42 2.51
C THR A 84 10.29 27.88 2.71
N CYS A 85 9.69 28.49 1.70
CA CYS A 85 9.32 29.91 1.70
C CYS A 85 10.51 30.85 1.97
N GLU A 86 11.66 30.54 1.34
CA GLU A 86 12.88 31.34 1.43
C GLU A 86 12.90 32.41 0.33
N PHE A 87 13.09 33.68 0.70
CA PHE A 87 12.96 34.83 -0.20
C PHE A 87 14.29 35.55 -0.48
N ASP A 88 15.40 35.13 0.11
CA ASP A 88 16.71 35.79 -0.04
C ASP A 88 17.17 35.90 -1.50
N ALA A 89 16.88 34.89 -2.32
CA ALA A 89 17.18 34.86 -3.75
C ALA A 89 15.95 35.14 -4.65
N ALA A 90 14.81 35.51 -4.06
CA ALA A 90 13.57 35.73 -4.78
C ALA A 90 13.55 37.09 -5.50
N THR A 91 12.83 37.13 -6.62
CA THR A 91 12.60 38.37 -7.38
C THR A 91 11.20 38.90 -7.10
N LEU A 92 11.09 40.09 -6.51
CA LEU A 92 9.80 40.76 -6.33
C LEU A 92 9.23 41.19 -7.68
N LEU A 93 8.07 40.66 -8.04
CA LEU A 93 7.39 40.96 -9.30
C LEU A 93 6.31 42.04 -9.14
N ALA A 94 5.58 42.02 -8.03
CA ALA A 94 4.51 42.97 -7.74
C ALA A 94 4.45 43.31 -6.25
N GLU A 95 4.34 44.61 -5.94
CA GLU A 95 4.20 45.12 -4.57
C GLU A 95 2.79 44.84 -4.00
N ALA A 96 2.68 44.80 -2.67
CA ALA A 96 1.37 44.64 -2.03
C ALA A 96 0.41 45.79 -2.39
N ALA A 97 -0.87 45.46 -2.56
CA ALA A 97 -1.94 46.41 -2.88
C ALA A 97 -1.78 47.15 -4.23
N SER A 98 -1.09 46.56 -5.20
CA SER A 98 -0.97 47.14 -6.55
C SER A 98 -2.25 47.03 -7.40
N GLY A 99 -3.32 46.41 -6.88
CA GLY A 99 -4.51 46.07 -7.66
C GLY A 99 -4.24 44.84 -8.51
N LYS A 100 -4.51 44.88 -9.82
CA LYS A 100 -4.24 43.74 -10.69
C LYS A 100 -2.79 43.68 -11.14
N PHE A 101 -2.18 42.50 -11.10
CA PHE A 101 -0.85 42.22 -11.63
C PHE A 101 -0.92 41.09 -12.67
N ILE A 102 -0.14 41.22 -13.75
CA ILE A 102 -0.08 40.22 -14.81
C ILE A 102 1.36 39.74 -14.95
N TYR A 103 1.57 38.43 -14.83
CA TYR A 103 2.83 37.76 -15.13
C TYR A 103 2.74 37.04 -16.49
N THR A 104 3.58 37.41 -17.45
CA THR A 104 3.65 36.73 -18.75
C THR A 104 4.73 35.66 -18.73
N ILE A 105 4.38 34.42 -19.08
CA ILE A 105 5.33 33.31 -19.17
C ILE A 105 6.29 33.54 -20.34
N THR A 106 7.59 33.44 -20.07
CA THR A 106 8.66 33.77 -21.02
C THR A 106 9.36 32.54 -21.59
N GLU A 107 10.12 32.72 -22.67
CA GLU A 107 11.00 31.65 -23.18
C GLU A 107 12.07 31.21 -22.18
N GLU A 108 12.47 32.11 -21.27
CA GLU A 108 13.42 31.75 -20.21
C GLU A 108 12.77 30.85 -19.17
N ASP A 109 11.50 31.09 -18.83
CA ASP A 109 10.74 30.20 -17.95
C ASP A 109 10.68 28.79 -18.54
N ALA A 110 10.35 28.66 -19.82
CA ALA A 110 10.32 27.37 -20.51
C ALA A 110 11.69 26.66 -20.56
N ARG A 111 12.80 27.41 -20.55
CA ARG A 111 14.16 26.83 -20.46
C ARG A 111 14.53 26.38 -19.05
N GLN A 112 14.02 27.08 -18.04
CA GLN A 112 14.26 26.79 -16.63
C GLN A 112 13.35 25.69 -16.09
N GLY A 113 12.23 25.42 -16.77
CA GLY A 113 11.25 24.41 -16.38
C GLY A 113 10.09 25.04 -15.61
N ASP A 114 9.81 24.52 -14.41
CA ASP A 114 8.71 24.99 -13.57
C ASP A 114 8.94 26.43 -13.07
N VAL A 115 7.87 27.22 -13.00
CA VAL A 115 7.87 28.56 -12.38
C VAL A 115 7.21 28.49 -11.01
N TYR A 116 7.87 29.07 -10.01
CA TYR A 116 7.41 29.10 -8.62
C TYR A 116 7.07 30.52 -8.19
N LEU A 117 5.81 30.77 -7.83
CA LEU A 117 5.34 32.08 -7.38
C LEU A 117 4.80 32.01 -5.95
N ALA A 118 5.08 33.01 -5.12
CA ALA A 118 4.62 33.05 -3.73
C ALA A 118 4.38 34.46 -3.19
N CYS A 119 3.56 34.57 -2.13
CA CYS A 119 3.41 35.80 -1.37
C CYS A 119 4.42 35.86 -0.22
N GLY A 120 5.29 36.88 -0.24
CA GLY A 120 6.30 37.13 0.81
C GLY A 120 5.82 38.05 1.93
N VAL A 121 4.52 38.30 2.06
CA VAL A 121 3.98 39.10 3.18
C VAL A 121 3.83 38.21 4.41
N GLY A 122 4.59 38.49 5.48
CA GLY A 122 4.42 37.79 6.75
C GLY A 122 4.53 36.27 6.63
N SER A 123 3.53 35.55 7.15
CA SER A 123 3.42 34.08 7.09
C SER A 123 2.72 33.55 5.85
N HIS A 124 2.33 34.40 4.89
CA HIS A 124 1.36 33.99 3.87
C HIS A 124 1.84 32.82 3.00
N CYS A 125 3.12 32.77 2.64
CA CYS A 125 3.69 31.63 1.91
C CYS A 125 3.62 30.32 2.71
N LEU A 126 3.91 30.37 4.02
CA LEU A 126 3.81 29.22 4.92
C LEU A 126 2.34 28.80 5.11
N ALA A 127 1.43 29.77 5.06
CA ALA A 127 -0.02 29.57 5.00
C ALA A 127 -0.52 29.36 3.55
N ASN A 128 0.27 28.64 2.75
CA ASN A 128 -0.09 28.10 1.43
C ASN A 128 -0.34 29.09 0.29
N GLN A 129 -0.10 30.39 0.48
CA GLN A 129 -0.21 31.38 -0.61
C GLN A 129 0.99 31.33 -1.58
N LYS A 130 1.07 30.23 -2.31
CA LYS A 130 2.10 29.90 -3.30
C LYS A 130 1.52 29.02 -4.40
N ILE A 131 2.10 29.07 -5.60
CA ILE A 131 1.66 28.31 -6.77
C ILE A 131 2.83 27.90 -7.67
N LYS A 132 2.80 26.64 -8.12
CA LYS A 132 3.67 26.07 -9.14
C LYS A 132 3.01 26.16 -10.52
N ILE A 133 3.79 26.50 -11.54
CA ILE A 133 3.36 26.51 -12.95
C ILE A 133 4.30 25.63 -13.76
N ALA A 134 3.77 24.56 -14.35
CA ALA A 134 4.50 23.68 -15.25
C ALA A 134 4.48 24.25 -16.67
N VAL A 135 5.62 24.75 -17.13
CA VAL A 135 5.76 25.40 -18.44
C VAL A 135 6.21 24.38 -19.48
N THR A 136 5.43 24.23 -20.55
CA THR A 136 5.76 23.33 -21.66
C THR A 136 6.55 24.09 -22.74
N SER A 137 7.65 23.49 -23.23
CA SER A 137 8.54 24.09 -24.23
C SER A 137 8.12 23.80 -25.69
N ASP A 138 7.15 22.89 -25.90
CA ASP A 138 6.77 22.40 -27.22
C ASP A 138 5.75 23.29 -27.93
N GLY A 139 6.25 24.31 -28.64
CA GLY A 139 5.44 25.15 -29.54
C GLY A 139 5.09 24.51 -30.90
N ASN A 140 5.34 23.22 -31.10
CA ASN A 140 5.29 22.59 -32.43
C ASN A 140 4.32 21.42 -32.58
N ASP A 141 3.56 21.07 -31.53
CA ASP A 141 2.66 19.93 -31.59
C ASP A 141 1.25 20.35 -32.00
N LEU A 142 0.72 19.75 -33.08
CA LEU A 142 -0.58 20.08 -33.68
C LEU A 142 -1.76 19.44 -32.92
N VAL A 143 -1.54 18.94 -31.71
CA VAL A 143 -2.54 18.30 -30.87
C VAL A 143 -3.33 19.37 -30.10
N GLU A 144 -4.66 19.29 -30.16
CA GLU A 144 -5.57 20.15 -29.42
C GLU A 144 -5.43 19.86 -27.91
N ARG A 145 -4.55 20.60 -27.24
CA ARG A 145 -4.28 20.48 -25.80
C ARG A 145 -5.30 21.27 -24.96
N PRO A 146 -5.59 20.82 -23.72
CA PRO A 146 -6.50 21.52 -22.82
C PRO A 146 -6.02 22.94 -22.49
N THR A 147 -6.99 23.81 -22.17
CA THR A 147 -6.71 25.19 -21.75
C THR A 147 -6.25 25.19 -20.29
N PRO A 148 -5.08 25.75 -19.95
CA PRO A 148 -4.60 25.80 -18.57
C PRO A 148 -5.58 26.58 -17.66
N LYS A 149 -5.78 26.10 -16.43
CA LYS A 149 -6.70 26.71 -15.43
C LYS A 149 -6.00 26.84 -14.08
N SER A 150 -6.41 27.83 -13.29
CA SER A 150 -6.01 27.96 -11.89
C SER A 150 -7.15 27.49 -10.98
N THR A 151 -6.96 26.33 -10.33
CA THR A 151 -7.86 25.81 -9.28
C THR A 151 -7.25 25.97 -7.89
N TYR A 152 -8.08 25.83 -6.86
CA TYR A 152 -7.62 25.92 -5.47
C TYR A 152 -8.44 25.03 -4.52
N VAL A 153 -7.86 24.73 -3.37
CA VAL A 153 -8.46 23.97 -2.26
C VAL A 153 -8.26 24.78 -0.97
N LEU A 154 -9.29 24.82 -0.13
CA LEU A 154 -9.26 25.49 1.16
C LEU A 154 -8.96 24.51 2.29
N GLY A 155 -8.31 24.99 3.35
CA GLY A 155 -8.14 24.22 4.59
C GLY A 155 -7.06 23.13 4.56
N LEU A 156 -6.33 22.96 3.45
CA LEU A 156 -5.22 22.00 3.41
C LEU A 156 -4.07 22.40 4.33
N SER A 157 -3.47 21.40 4.98
CA SER A 157 -2.21 21.56 5.70
C SER A 157 -1.10 22.01 4.75
N SER A 158 -0.02 22.61 5.27
CA SER A 158 1.12 23.01 4.42
C SER A 158 1.79 21.82 3.73
N LYS A 159 1.78 20.64 4.37
CA LYS A 159 2.34 19.41 3.80
C LYS A 159 1.48 18.88 2.66
N ASP A 160 0.16 18.83 2.83
CA ASP A 160 -0.74 18.29 1.80
C ASP A 160 -0.92 19.27 0.65
N CYS A 161 -0.85 20.58 0.92
CA CYS A 161 -0.78 21.56 -0.14
C CYS A 161 0.47 21.38 -1.01
N LEU A 162 1.62 21.07 -0.42
CA LEU A 162 2.82 20.75 -1.19
C LEU A 162 2.65 19.48 -2.03
N LYS A 163 2.04 18.42 -1.49
CA LYS A 163 1.72 17.21 -2.27
C LYS A 163 0.83 17.56 -3.48
N LEU A 164 -0.22 18.35 -3.28
CA LEU A 164 -1.09 18.82 -4.37
C LEU A 164 -0.30 19.58 -5.44
N GLN A 165 0.58 20.50 -5.03
CA GLN A 165 1.42 21.31 -5.93
C GLN A 165 2.41 20.48 -6.77
N TYR A 166 2.72 19.25 -6.38
CA TYR A 166 3.58 18.35 -7.14
C TYR A 166 2.85 17.23 -7.87
N SER A 167 1.54 17.09 -7.68
CA SER A 167 0.75 16.15 -8.46
C SER A 167 0.77 16.54 -9.95
N THR A 168 1.09 15.57 -10.81
CA THR A 168 1.11 15.75 -12.28
C THR A 168 -0.25 15.52 -12.91
N ASN A 169 -1.23 15.07 -12.13
CA ASN A 169 -2.58 14.83 -12.61
C ASN A 169 -3.33 16.17 -12.65
N GLU A 170 -4.01 16.45 -13.76
CA GLU A 170 -5.00 17.53 -13.82
C GLU A 170 -5.91 17.41 -12.60
N VAL A 171 -6.05 18.48 -11.83
CA VAL A 171 -7.23 18.65 -10.98
C VAL A 171 -8.40 18.80 -11.96
N SER A 172 -8.94 17.66 -12.39
CA SER A 172 -10.02 17.60 -13.36
C SER A 172 -11.17 18.43 -12.81
N SER A 173 -11.45 19.55 -13.46
CA SER A 173 -12.49 20.50 -13.06
C SER A 173 -13.92 19.99 -13.36
N GLY A 174 -14.09 18.67 -13.42
CA GLY A 174 -15.39 17.99 -13.43
C GLY A 174 -15.65 17.40 -12.04
N GLY A 175 -16.55 18.03 -11.28
CA GLY A 175 -17.07 17.51 -10.01
C GLY A 175 -16.03 17.44 -8.90
N GLY A 176 -15.86 18.54 -8.15
CA GLY A 176 -14.87 18.67 -7.08
C GLY A 176 -14.81 17.46 -6.13
N SER A 177 -13.66 16.78 -6.13
CA SER A 177 -13.22 15.98 -4.99
C SER A 177 -12.75 16.94 -3.91
N ASP A 178 -13.71 17.51 -3.17
CA ASP A 178 -13.43 18.15 -1.88
C ASP A 178 -12.96 17.05 -0.91
N SER A 179 -11.67 16.69 -0.98
CA SER A 179 -11.09 15.80 0.02
C SER A 179 -10.90 16.60 1.31
N ILE A 180 -11.78 16.36 2.27
CA ILE A 180 -11.64 16.91 3.61
C ILE A 180 -10.68 15.98 4.36
N ASP A 181 -9.39 16.30 4.38
CA ASP A 181 -8.42 15.72 5.30
C ASP A 181 -8.46 16.56 6.58
N ALA A 182 -9.15 16.08 7.61
CA ALA A 182 -9.33 16.89 8.80
C ALA A 182 -9.35 16.05 10.08
N ASP A 183 -8.49 16.44 11.03
CA ASP A 183 -8.36 15.80 12.34
C ASP A 183 -9.65 15.95 13.14
N SER A 184 -10.21 14.83 13.57
CA SER A 184 -11.33 14.78 14.52
C SER A 184 -10.88 15.23 15.90
N ASP A 185 -11.78 15.85 16.64
CA ASP A 185 -11.56 16.23 18.04
C ASP A 185 -12.02 15.08 18.93
N CYS A 186 -11.12 14.53 19.75
CA CYS A 186 -11.36 13.33 20.55
C CYS A 186 -11.23 13.60 22.04
N THR A 187 -12.07 12.92 22.82
CA THR A 187 -11.97 12.95 24.28
C THR A 187 -10.75 12.19 24.77
N ASP A 188 -10.23 12.55 25.94
CA ASP A 188 -9.25 11.71 26.65
C ASP A 188 -9.78 10.27 26.83
N PRO A 189 -8.93 9.23 26.71
CA PRO A 189 -9.33 7.86 26.94
C PRO A 189 -9.89 7.63 28.35
N VAL A 190 -11.08 7.03 28.43
CA VAL A 190 -11.75 6.67 29.69
C VAL A 190 -11.66 5.16 29.89
N MET A 191 -11.03 4.73 30.98
CA MET A 191 -10.99 3.31 31.37
C MET A 191 -12.38 2.82 31.81
N LEU A 192 -12.79 1.69 31.26
CA LEU A 192 -14.04 0.99 31.53
C LEU A 192 -13.86 -0.07 32.63
N ASP A 193 -14.98 -0.53 33.21
CA ASP A 193 -14.99 -1.54 34.28
C ASP A 193 -14.41 -2.91 33.85
N ASP A 194 -14.36 -3.19 32.55
CA ASP A 194 -13.82 -4.43 31.98
C ASP A 194 -12.32 -4.32 31.62
N GLY A 195 -11.68 -3.20 31.93
CA GLY A 195 -10.27 -2.92 31.62
C GLY A 195 -10.03 -2.39 30.21
N GLY A 196 -11.08 -2.21 29.39
CA GLY A 196 -10.98 -1.51 28.12
C GLY A 196 -10.86 0.00 28.30
N TYR A 197 -10.45 0.69 27.25
CA TYR A 197 -10.45 2.14 27.15
C TYR A 197 -11.51 2.55 26.14
N HIS A 198 -12.12 3.71 26.36
CA HIS A 198 -13.14 4.29 25.50
C HIS A 198 -12.74 5.70 25.08
N VAL A 199 -12.87 5.98 23.79
CA VAL A 199 -12.64 7.31 23.20
C VAL A 199 -13.85 7.66 22.34
N SER A 200 -14.31 8.91 22.46
CA SER A 200 -15.33 9.50 21.60
C SER A 200 -14.69 10.60 20.77
N CYS A 201 -14.98 10.62 19.48
CA CYS A 201 -14.39 11.53 18.52
C CYS A 201 -15.48 12.18 17.67
N LEU A 202 -15.22 13.41 17.25
CA LEU A 202 -16.08 14.18 16.36
C LEU A 202 -15.27 14.79 15.22
N SER A 203 -15.64 14.47 13.99
CA SER A 203 -14.99 15.04 12.82
C SER A 203 -15.23 16.55 12.69
N PRO A 204 -14.36 17.23 11.93
CA PRO A 204 -14.65 18.56 11.41
C PRO A 204 -15.92 18.55 10.54
N PRO A 205 -16.55 19.71 10.33
CA PRO A 205 -17.80 19.78 9.58
C PRO A 205 -17.54 19.58 8.08
N ALA A 206 -18.32 18.70 7.47
CA ALA A 206 -18.52 18.59 6.04
C ALA A 206 -19.76 19.42 5.66
N THR A 207 -19.54 20.63 5.17
CA THR A 207 -20.62 21.55 4.78
C THR A 207 -21.16 21.18 3.41
N LEU A 208 -22.40 20.73 3.34
CA LEU A 208 -23.07 20.34 2.10
C LEU A 208 -24.27 21.22 1.80
N THR A 209 -24.45 21.52 0.52
CA THR A 209 -25.73 22.01 0.00
C THR A 209 -26.67 20.81 -0.22
N PRO A 210 -28.01 21.00 -0.21
CA PRO A 210 -28.96 20.05 -0.78
C PRO A 210 -28.43 19.51 -2.12
N GLY A 211 -28.48 18.19 -2.34
CA GLY A 211 -27.92 17.54 -3.53
C GLY A 211 -26.40 17.53 -3.64
N GLY A 212 -25.67 18.13 -2.71
CA GLY A 212 -24.22 18.20 -2.73
C GLY A 212 -23.60 16.81 -2.53
N VAL A 213 -22.50 16.57 -3.23
CA VAL A 213 -21.75 15.31 -3.18
C VAL A 213 -20.32 15.57 -2.74
N ILE A 214 -19.82 14.78 -1.79
CA ILE A 214 -18.41 14.69 -1.44
C ILE A 214 -17.92 13.31 -1.84
N TRP A 215 -16.89 13.25 -2.67
CA TRP A 215 -16.33 12.00 -3.17
C TRP A 215 -15.50 11.25 -2.14
N ASP A 216 -14.69 12.00 -1.41
CA ASP A 216 -13.58 11.47 -0.63
C ASP A 216 -13.47 12.24 0.69
N ALA A 217 -14.47 12.09 1.57
CA ALA A 217 -14.38 12.64 2.91
C ALA A 217 -13.46 11.76 3.76
N ARG A 218 -12.23 12.23 4.00
CA ARG A 218 -11.19 11.51 4.76
C ARG A 218 -11.20 11.95 6.21
N ILE A 219 -12.00 11.25 7.00
CA ILE A 219 -12.15 11.55 8.41
C ILE A 219 -11.08 10.78 9.17
N MET A 220 -10.11 11.51 9.72
CA MET A 220 -9.02 10.95 10.51
C MET A 220 -9.04 11.55 11.91
N HIS A 221 -8.91 10.73 12.94
CA HIS A 221 -8.13 11.06 14.13
C HIS A 221 -7.83 9.74 14.79
N TYR A 222 -6.57 9.54 15.12
CA TYR A 222 -6.06 8.34 15.74
C TYR A 222 -6.53 8.27 17.21
N PRO A 223 -7.54 7.44 17.55
CA PRO A 223 -8.11 7.42 18.89
C PRO A 223 -7.33 6.48 19.83
N PHE A 224 -6.17 5.99 19.40
CA PHE A 224 -5.37 4.98 20.09
C PHE A 224 -4.09 5.61 20.67
N PRO A 225 -3.38 4.91 21.56
CA PRO A 225 -2.08 5.37 22.07
C PRO A 225 -1.04 5.45 20.94
N LYS A 226 -0.29 6.57 20.83
CA LYS A 226 0.72 6.76 19.77
C LYS A 226 2.04 6.03 20.02
N ASP A 227 2.19 5.42 21.19
CA ASP A 227 3.43 4.76 21.64
C ASP A 227 3.39 3.24 21.51
N ARG A 228 2.22 2.65 21.24
CA ARG A 228 2.03 1.19 21.19
C ARG A 228 0.76 0.79 20.45
N ARG A 229 0.74 -0.45 19.97
CA ARG A 229 -0.46 -1.06 19.42
C ARG A 229 -1.38 -1.64 20.51
N VAL A 230 -2.67 -1.71 20.20
CA VAL A 230 -3.74 -2.18 21.08
C VAL A 230 -4.63 -3.20 20.36
N ARG A 231 -5.34 -4.03 21.12
CA ARG A 231 -6.40 -4.88 20.56
C ARG A 231 -7.65 -4.03 20.37
N ASN A 232 -8.15 -3.97 19.14
CA ASN A 232 -9.37 -3.26 18.83
C ASN A 232 -10.61 -3.93 19.46
N GLY A 233 -11.51 -3.12 20.01
CA GLY A 233 -12.74 -3.52 20.68
C GLY A 233 -13.99 -3.17 19.86
N LEU A 234 -14.97 -2.54 20.51
CA LEU A 234 -16.23 -2.12 19.92
C LEU A 234 -16.05 -0.78 19.20
N ARG A 235 -16.47 -0.72 17.94
CA ARG A 235 -16.52 0.53 17.16
C ARG A 235 -17.95 0.85 16.78
N VAL A 236 -18.37 2.09 17.03
CA VAL A 236 -19.68 2.62 16.61
C VAL A 236 -19.51 4.01 16.01
N TRP A 237 -20.34 4.34 15.05
CA TRP A 237 -20.31 5.67 14.43
C TRP A 237 -21.67 6.10 13.93
N GLU A 238 -21.85 7.41 13.76
CA GLU A 238 -23.00 8.02 13.13
C GLU A 238 -22.64 9.39 12.57
N PHE A 239 -23.27 9.77 11.46
CA PHE A 239 -23.28 11.15 11.03
C PHE A 239 -24.32 11.94 11.84
N VAL A 240 -23.93 13.14 12.25
CA VAL A 240 -24.73 14.08 13.00
C VAL A 240 -24.78 15.43 12.28
N GLU A 241 -25.88 16.15 12.44
CA GLU A 241 -26.07 17.52 11.96
C GLU A 241 -26.24 18.48 13.16
N GLY A 242 -25.79 19.72 12.96
CA GLY A 242 -25.89 20.81 13.93
C GLY A 242 -24.54 21.37 14.38
N ASP A 243 -24.60 22.46 15.13
CA ASP A 243 -23.42 23.06 15.76
C ASP A 243 -23.17 22.41 17.13
N PRO A 244 -21.94 21.94 17.42
CA PRO A 244 -21.61 21.47 18.75
C PRO A 244 -21.67 22.63 19.76
N GLU A 245 -22.18 22.37 20.97
CA GLU A 245 -22.09 23.33 22.08
C GLU A 245 -20.63 23.44 22.61
N GLU A 246 -20.40 24.22 23.67
CA GLU A 246 -19.07 24.45 24.25
C GLU A 246 -18.36 23.15 24.71
N ASP A 247 -19.10 22.06 24.92
CA ASP A 247 -18.55 20.75 25.29
C ASP A 247 -18.11 19.89 24.10
N GLY A 248 -18.26 20.39 22.87
CA GLY A 248 -17.84 19.72 21.64
C GLY A 248 -18.79 18.63 21.13
N PHE A 249 -19.72 18.11 21.95
CA PHE A 249 -20.53 16.92 21.59
C PHE A 249 -22.04 17.11 21.71
N SER A 250 -22.50 18.00 22.59
CA SER A 250 -23.92 18.30 22.75
C SER A 250 -24.42 19.25 21.67
N GLY A 251 -25.74 19.39 21.53
CA GLY A 251 -26.36 20.17 20.43
C GLY A 251 -26.48 19.42 19.09
N LEU A 252 -25.76 18.31 18.93
CA LEU A 252 -25.73 17.50 17.71
C LEU A 252 -26.87 16.47 17.65
N THR A 253 -27.49 16.30 16.49
CA THR A 253 -28.55 15.31 16.26
C THR A 253 -28.18 14.33 15.14
N PRO A 254 -28.45 13.02 15.29
CA PRO A 254 -28.16 12.06 14.21
C PRO A 254 -28.88 12.41 12.91
N SER A 255 -28.13 12.41 11.80
CA SER A 255 -28.64 12.70 10.48
C SER A 255 -29.50 11.55 9.97
N ALA A 256 -30.72 11.88 9.54
CA ALA A 256 -31.60 10.90 8.90
C ALA A 256 -31.03 10.50 7.52
N LEU A 257 -31.24 9.25 7.13
CA LEU A 257 -30.62 8.71 5.93
C LEU A 257 -31.20 9.29 4.63
N ASN A 258 -32.48 9.65 4.65
CA ASN A 258 -33.14 10.42 3.58
C ASN A 258 -32.72 11.89 3.52
N ARG A 259 -31.74 12.32 4.34
CA ARG A 259 -31.12 13.65 4.29
C ARG A 259 -29.64 13.54 3.95
N LEU A 260 -28.92 12.63 4.61
CA LEU A 260 -27.51 12.37 4.34
C LEU A 260 -27.33 10.89 4.05
N TYR A 261 -26.87 10.61 2.85
CA TYR A 261 -26.60 9.29 2.36
C TYR A 261 -25.10 9.08 2.25
N ILE A 262 -24.62 7.96 2.78
CA ILE A 262 -23.26 7.51 2.53
C ILE A 262 -23.37 6.56 1.35
N HIS A 263 -22.57 6.67 0.31
CA HIS A 263 -22.68 5.79 -0.85
C HIS A 263 -21.70 4.63 -0.72
N HIS A 264 -20.43 4.92 -0.45
CA HIS A 264 -19.43 3.92 -0.09
C HIS A 264 -18.56 4.39 1.08
N LEU A 265 -18.06 3.42 1.84
CA LEU A 265 -17.11 3.59 2.94
C LEU A 265 -15.90 2.71 2.68
N SER A 266 -14.72 3.32 2.67
CA SER A 266 -13.44 2.61 2.60
C SER A 266 -12.59 2.98 3.81
N GLY A 267 -11.89 2.03 4.42
CA GLY A 267 -11.06 2.31 5.60
C GLY A 267 -10.79 1.11 6.49
N ALA A 268 -9.61 1.06 7.10
CA ALA A 268 -9.19 -0.04 7.98
C ALA A 268 -9.90 -0.03 9.35
N VAL A 269 -10.39 1.13 9.78
CA VAL A 269 -11.14 1.30 11.05
C VAL A 269 -12.58 0.89 10.94
N VAL A 270 -13.21 1.04 9.78
CA VAL A 270 -14.63 0.77 9.63
C VAL A 270 -14.88 0.24 8.23
N PHE A 271 -15.13 -1.06 8.15
CA PHE A 271 -15.58 -1.68 6.91
C PHE A 271 -17.08 -1.54 6.76
N GLY A 272 -17.52 -1.10 5.58
CA GLY A 272 -18.91 -0.93 5.20
C GLY A 272 -19.67 -2.25 5.18
N GLN A 273 -20.76 -2.29 5.94
CA GLN A 273 -21.82 -3.30 5.86
C GLN A 273 -22.95 -2.72 5.00
N GLY A 274 -22.86 -2.83 3.68
CA GLY A 274 -23.76 -2.15 2.73
C GLY A 274 -23.82 -0.66 3.01
N SER A 275 -22.79 0.03 2.53
CA SER A 275 -22.30 1.38 2.83
C SER A 275 -23.27 2.56 2.68
N GLU A 276 -24.56 2.29 2.79
CA GLU A 276 -25.66 3.22 2.57
C GLU A 276 -26.34 3.67 3.86
N GLY A 277 -25.77 3.33 5.02
CA GLY A 277 -26.27 3.75 6.34
C GLY A 277 -25.54 4.99 6.89
N SER A 278 -26.25 5.94 7.49
CA SER A 278 -25.66 7.10 8.20
C SER A 278 -25.24 6.77 9.64
N ARG A 279 -25.35 5.50 10.06
CA ARG A 279 -25.10 5.04 11.44
C ARG A 279 -24.80 3.55 11.55
N ARG A 280 -23.91 3.21 12.49
CA ARG A 280 -23.54 1.84 12.86
C ARG A 280 -23.60 1.62 14.38
N ASN A 281 -24.58 0.83 14.83
CA ASN A 281 -24.71 0.45 16.26
C ASN A 281 -24.43 -1.02 16.58
N ASN A 282 -24.50 -1.94 15.60
CA ASN A 282 -24.70 -3.38 15.90
C ASN A 282 -23.56 -4.31 15.43
N THR A 283 -22.50 -3.83 14.78
CA THR A 283 -21.81 -4.66 13.77
C THR A 283 -20.28 -4.68 13.81
N ASP A 284 -19.62 -4.01 14.76
CA ASP A 284 -18.18 -4.16 15.03
C ASP A 284 -17.98 -4.61 16.48
N THR A 285 -18.59 -5.74 16.86
CA THR A 285 -18.34 -6.34 18.17
C THR A 285 -16.88 -6.78 18.28
N GLU A 286 -16.37 -6.88 19.50
CA GLU A 286 -15.08 -7.49 19.75
C GLU A 286 -15.03 -8.91 19.16
N PHE A 287 -13.86 -9.33 18.67
CA PHE A 287 -13.64 -10.72 18.27
C PHE A 287 -13.56 -11.63 19.51
N PRO A 288 -14.02 -12.89 19.42
CA PRO A 288 -13.93 -13.81 20.55
C PRO A 288 -12.46 -14.06 20.90
N LYS A 289 -12.12 -14.13 22.19
CA LYS A 289 -10.74 -14.46 22.61
C LYS A 289 -10.36 -15.89 22.14
N PRO A 290 -9.11 -16.15 21.71
CA PRO A 290 -7.95 -15.25 21.76
C PRO A 290 -7.79 -14.32 20.54
N TYR A 291 -8.75 -14.30 19.61
CA TYR A 291 -8.63 -13.57 18.36
C TYR A 291 -8.78 -12.05 18.57
N GLY A 292 -8.00 -11.26 17.85
CA GLY A 292 -8.12 -9.81 17.87
C GLY A 292 -7.45 -9.13 16.69
N GLN A 293 -8.05 -8.04 16.22
CA GLN A 293 -7.40 -7.12 15.29
C GLN A 293 -6.50 -6.21 16.11
N VAL A 294 -5.19 -6.29 15.89
CA VAL A 294 -4.23 -5.36 16.48
C VAL A 294 -4.23 -4.10 15.63
N THR A 295 -4.44 -2.95 16.26
CA THR A 295 -4.39 -1.63 15.60
C THR A 295 -3.46 -0.72 16.40
N GLY A 296 -3.01 0.32 15.74
CA GLY A 296 -2.13 1.33 16.29
C GLY A 296 -1.35 2.08 15.21
N ASP A 297 -1.70 1.88 13.93
CA ASP A 297 -1.08 2.55 12.81
C ASP A 297 -2.03 3.67 12.29
N GLU A 298 -1.52 4.89 12.01
CA GLU A 298 -2.35 6.06 11.60
C GLU A 298 -3.00 5.91 10.20
N GLY A 299 -2.75 4.80 9.49
CA GLY A 299 -3.36 4.44 8.20
C GLY A 299 -4.82 3.98 8.31
N ASP A 300 -5.33 3.99 9.54
CA ASP A 300 -6.70 3.80 9.95
C ASP A 300 -7.59 5.01 9.53
N LEU A 301 -7.57 5.32 8.24
CA LEU A 301 -8.43 6.31 7.59
C LEU A 301 -9.86 5.79 7.45
N MET A 302 -10.82 6.69 7.53
CA MET A 302 -12.19 6.43 7.09
C MET A 302 -12.53 7.38 5.94
N ILE A 303 -12.78 6.81 4.78
CA ILE A 303 -13.08 7.48 3.53
C ILE A 303 -14.57 7.30 3.25
N PHE A 304 -15.31 8.40 3.18
CA PHE A 304 -16.74 8.38 2.87
C PHE A 304 -17.01 9.08 1.55
N HIS A 305 -17.78 8.42 0.69
CA HIS A 305 -18.51 9.11 -0.37
C HIS A 305 -19.89 9.48 0.16
N VAL A 306 -20.18 10.77 0.21
CA VAL A 306 -21.35 11.33 0.91
C VAL A 306 -22.21 12.13 -0.05
N ILE A 307 -23.53 11.94 0.02
CA ILE A 307 -24.53 12.58 -0.83
C ILE A 307 -25.62 13.20 0.06
N ASP A 308 -25.84 14.50 -0.05
CA ASP A 308 -26.95 15.18 0.62
C ASP A 308 -28.24 15.02 -0.21
N LEU A 309 -29.23 14.34 0.34
CA LEU A 309 -30.51 14.04 -0.32
C LEU A 309 -31.62 15.05 -0.02
N ARG A 310 -31.33 16.15 0.68
CA ARG A 310 -32.33 17.19 0.89
C ARG A 310 -32.77 17.78 -0.44
N ASP A 311 -34.08 17.95 -0.61
CA ASP A 311 -34.70 18.58 -1.78
C ASP A 311 -34.33 17.92 -3.15
N VAL A 312 -33.95 16.63 -3.12
CA VAL A 312 -33.69 15.80 -4.31
C VAL A 312 -34.93 14.94 -4.62
N ASP A 313 -35.60 15.20 -5.75
CA ASP A 313 -36.79 14.45 -6.17
C ASP A 313 -36.44 13.07 -6.76
N GLU A 314 -35.40 13.02 -7.59
CA GLU A 314 -34.87 11.82 -8.26
C GLU A 314 -33.71 11.23 -7.43
N TRP A 315 -34.03 10.88 -6.18
CA TRP A 315 -33.01 10.45 -5.21
C TRP A 315 -32.34 9.14 -5.64
N LEU A 316 -33.10 8.17 -6.18
CA LEU A 316 -32.58 6.86 -6.57
C LEU A 316 -31.51 7.01 -7.66
N GLU A 317 -31.81 7.79 -8.70
CA GLU A 317 -30.87 8.07 -9.78
C GLU A 317 -29.61 8.79 -9.27
N CYS A 318 -29.75 9.66 -8.26
CA CYS A 318 -28.59 10.33 -7.68
C CYS A 318 -27.73 9.40 -6.82
N ILE A 319 -28.34 8.62 -5.92
CA ILE A 319 -27.58 7.70 -5.06
C ILE A 319 -26.98 6.53 -5.84
N GLU A 320 -27.47 6.21 -7.04
CA GLU A 320 -26.85 5.23 -7.95
C GLU A 320 -25.78 5.85 -8.85
N CYS A 321 -25.47 7.14 -8.64
CA CYS A 321 -24.48 7.86 -9.43
C CYS A 321 -24.72 7.74 -10.94
N ARG A 322 -25.99 7.81 -11.38
CA ARG A 322 -26.32 7.70 -12.80
C ARG A 322 -25.65 8.81 -13.60
N CYS A 323 -25.02 8.44 -14.70
CA CYS A 323 -24.40 9.38 -15.61
C CYS A 323 -25.47 10.31 -16.19
N LYS A 324 -25.15 11.60 -16.32
CA LYS A 324 -26.02 12.58 -16.96
C LYS A 324 -25.52 12.88 -18.37
N ASP A 325 -26.44 13.06 -19.31
CA ASP A 325 -26.11 13.63 -20.60
C ASP A 325 -25.83 15.14 -20.52
N THR A 326 -25.53 15.76 -21.67
CA THR A 326 -25.26 17.20 -21.75
C THR A 326 -26.43 18.08 -21.34
N ASP A 327 -27.65 17.53 -21.34
CA ASP A 327 -28.87 18.23 -20.95
C ASP A 327 -29.21 18.00 -19.45
N GLY A 328 -28.39 17.22 -18.74
CA GLY A 328 -28.58 16.87 -17.32
C GLY A 328 -29.54 15.71 -17.08
N THR A 329 -29.94 14.99 -18.13
CA THR A 329 -30.85 13.84 -18.04
C THR A 329 -30.07 12.59 -17.66
N TYR A 330 -30.57 11.81 -16.71
CA TYR A 330 -29.96 10.54 -16.33
C TYR A 330 -29.99 9.50 -17.46
N LEU A 331 -28.88 8.80 -17.62
CA LEU A 331 -28.67 7.70 -18.55
C LEU A 331 -28.84 6.35 -17.84
N ASP A 332 -29.02 5.29 -18.63
CA ASP A 332 -29.05 3.90 -18.16
C ASP A 332 -27.62 3.34 -17.96
N LEU A 333 -26.75 4.14 -17.34
CA LEU A 333 -25.35 3.82 -17.00
C LEU A 333 -24.98 4.64 -15.76
N GLY A 334 -24.22 4.06 -14.84
CA GLY A 334 -23.80 4.75 -13.62
C GLY A 334 -22.45 4.29 -13.10
N GLY A 335 -22.16 4.70 -11.88
CA GLY A 335 -20.92 4.39 -11.15
C GLY A 335 -20.26 5.62 -10.58
N VAL A 336 -19.26 5.42 -9.73
CA VAL A 336 -18.51 6.47 -9.03
C VAL A 336 -17.87 7.46 -9.98
N ASN A 337 -17.61 7.16 -11.26
CA ASN A 337 -17.11 8.19 -12.18
C ASN A 337 -18.19 9.18 -12.67
N CYS A 338 -19.46 8.87 -12.41
CA CYS A 338 -20.62 9.61 -12.88
C CYS A 338 -21.39 10.33 -11.78
N CYS A 339 -21.11 10.02 -10.51
CA CYS A 339 -21.68 10.80 -9.41
C CYS A 339 -21.32 12.28 -9.59
N SER A 340 -22.23 13.14 -9.19
CA SER A 340 -22.09 14.58 -9.27
C SER A 340 -23.20 15.16 -8.43
N ASN A 341 -23.17 16.47 -8.17
CA ASN A 341 -24.26 17.11 -7.45
C ASN A 341 -25.62 16.71 -8.04
N CYS A 342 -26.52 16.24 -7.17
CA CYS A 342 -27.87 15.89 -7.53
C CYS A 342 -28.60 17.11 -8.08
N THR A 343 -29.61 16.86 -8.90
CA THR A 343 -30.54 17.92 -9.30
C THR A 343 -31.44 18.27 -8.12
N THR A 344 -31.42 19.52 -7.67
CA THR A 344 -32.18 19.97 -6.51
C THR A 344 -33.37 20.82 -6.92
N THR A 345 -34.41 20.81 -6.09
CA THR A 345 -35.58 21.69 -6.24
C THR A 345 -35.47 23.00 -5.45
N ALA A 346 -34.47 23.12 -4.59
CA ALA A 346 -34.27 24.27 -3.71
C ALA A 346 -33.78 25.51 -4.47
N PRO A 347 -34.51 26.64 -4.46
CA PRO A 347 -34.10 27.85 -5.17
C PRO A 347 -32.97 28.63 -4.46
N GLU A 348 -32.77 28.41 -3.16
CA GLU A 348 -31.73 29.02 -2.31
C GLU A 348 -31.29 27.94 -1.29
N PRO A 349 -30.27 27.14 -1.59
CA PRO A 349 -29.88 26.02 -0.72
C PRO A 349 -29.23 26.50 0.59
N GLU A 350 -29.90 26.29 1.72
CA GLU A 350 -29.25 26.40 3.04
C GLU A 350 -28.27 25.23 3.22
N THR A 351 -27.00 25.54 3.48
CA THR A 351 -25.98 24.54 3.78
C THR A 351 -26.20 23.92 5.16
N ILE A 352 -25.83 22.66 5.32
CA ILE A 352 -25.75 21.99 6.62
C ILE A 352 -24.35 21.46 6.83
N ASP A 353 -23.86 21.63 8.05
CA ASP A 353 -22.63 21.01 8.52
C ASP A 353 -22.94 19.62 9.04
N TYR A 354 -22.44 18.61 8.35
CA TYR A 354 -22.46 17.23 8.81
C TYR A 354 -21.15 16.89 9.48
N ARG A 355 -21.20 16.09 10.54
CA ARG A 355 -20.01 15.60 11.25
C ARG A 355 -20.16 14.12 11.48
N MET A 356 -19.07 13.39 11.47
CA MET A 356 -19.04 12.02 11.92
C MET A 356 -18.71 12.00 13.41
N ARG A 357 -19.62 11.47 14.21
CA ARG A 357 -19.35 11.09 15.60
C ARG A 357 -19.03 9.61 15.64
N TYR A 358 -17.92 9.23 16.24
CA TYR A 358 -17.55 7.84 16.41
C TYR A 358 -17.03 7.56 17.80
N ASN A 359 -17.28 6.35 18.29
CA ASN A 359 -16.75 5.88 19.55
C ASN A 359 -16.03 4.56 19.33
N VAL A 360 -14.86 4.46 19.94
CA VAL A 360 -13.97 3.31 19.84
C VAL A 360 -13.70 2.81 21.25
N THR A 361 -13.78 1.49 21.45
CA THR A 361 -13.14 0.85 22.59
C THR A 361 -11.94 0.05 22.13
N TYR A 362 -10.89 0.02 22.96
CA TYR A 362 -9.69 -0.78 22.73
C TYR A 362 -9.19 -1.35 24.05
N TYR A 363 -8.37 -2.38 23.95
CA TYR A 363 -7.80 -3.09 25.10
C TYR A 363 -6.29 -3.19 24.92
N GLU A 364 -5.53 -2.97 26.01
CA GLU A 364 -4.12 -3.35 25.98
C GLU A 364 -3.97 -4.87 25.80
N ILE A 365 -2.91 -5.29 25.12
CA ILE A 365 -2.54 -6.70 25.07
C ILE A 365 -2.01 -7.11 26.46
N GLU A 366 -2.60 -8.16 27.03
CA GLU A 366 -2.25 -8.69 28.35
C GLU A 366 -0.92 -9.47 28.24
N GLU A 367 0.03 -9.26 29.16
CA GLU A 367 1.38 -9.85 29.11
C GLU A 367 1.37 -11.39 29.02
N ASP A 368 0.41 -12.05 29.68
CA ASP A 368 0.33 -13.50 29.78
C ASP A 368 -0.66 -14.14 28.79
N LYS A 369 -1.27 -13.33 27.89
CA LYS A 369 -2.30 -13.80 26.96
C LYS A 369 -2.04 -13.22 25.56
N PRO A 370 -1.33 -13.97 24.70
CA PRO A 370 -1.17 -13.56 23.31
C PRO A 370 -2.54 -13.43 22.63
N VAL A 371 -2.58 -12.55 21.64
CA VAL A 371 -3.73 -12.35 20.76
C VAL A 371 -3.42 -13.04 19.43
N GLU A 372 -4.30 -13.92 18.96
CA GLU A 372 -4.18 -14.46 17.60
C GLU A 372 -4.63 -13.39 16.62
N GLN A 373 -3.73 -12.93 15.75
CA GLN A 373 -3.98 -11.79 14.88
C GLN A 373 -5.12 -12.09 13.89
N VAL A 374 -5.98 -11.10 13.71
CA VAL A 374 -7.06 -11.12 12.73
C VAL A 374 -6.73 -10.15 11.61
N ILE A 375 -6.70 -10.67 10.39
CA ILE A 375 -6.64 -9.88 9.15
C ILE A 375 -7.97 -9.98 8.41
N TRP A 376 -8.13 -9.18 7.36
CA TRP A 376 -9.30 -9.23 6.51
C TRP A 376 -8.92 -9.48 5.05
N LEU A 377 -9.84 -10.12 4.33
CA LEU A 377 -9.75 -10.43 2.92
C LEU A 377 -10.96 -9.85 2.20
N THR A 378 -10.82 -9.54 0.92
CA THR A 378 -11.91 -9.08 0.05
C THR A 378 -12.16 -9.97 -1.14
N ALA A 379 -13.41 -10.03 -1.56
CA ALA A 379 -13.78 -10.57 -2.86
C ALA A 379 -14.83 -9.67 -3.53
N ASP A 380 -14.53 -9.26 -4.77
CA ASP A 380 -15.44 -8.55 -5.67
C ASP A 380 -16.20 -9.55 -6.55
N GLN A 381 -17.50 -9.27 -6.72
CA GLN A 381 -18.39 -10.03 -7.58
C GLN A 381 -18.36 -9.57 -9.05
N SER A 382 -17.98 -8.32 -9.33
CA SER A 382 -17.99 -7.75 -10.69
C SER A 382 -17.20 -8.54 -11.76
N PRO A 383 -16.13 -9.32 -11.43
CA PRO A 383 -15.44 -10.15 -12.41
C PRO A 383 -16.34 -11.23 -13.02
N SER A 384 -17.45 -11.64 -12.36
CA SER A 384 -18.45 -12.54 -12.93
C SER A 384 -19.17 -11.96 -14.16
N LEU A 385 -19.05 -10.66 -14.38
CA LEU A 385 -19.56 -9.92 -15.54
C LEU A 385 -18.43 -9.39 -16.45
N GLY A 386 -17.16 -9.69 -16.16
CA GLY A 386 -16.02 -9.06 -16.83
C GLY A 386 -15.92 -7.55 -16.54
N LYS A 387 -16.29 -7.15 -15.32
CA LYS A 387 -16.25 -5.76 -14.82
C LYS A 387 -15.24 -5.63 -13.68
N ASN A 388 -15.10 -4.41 -13.16
CA ASN A 388 -14.23 -4.09 -12.02
C ASN A 388 -15.00 -3.24 -11.00
N ILE A 389 -15.17 -3.77 -9.78
CA ILE A 389 -15.88 -3.24 -8.61
C ILE A 389 -17.36 -2.92 -8.84
N GLU A 390 -17.68 -2.01 -9.77
CA GLU A 390 -19.04 -1.54 -10.04
C GLU A 390 -19.62 -2.13 -11.33
N TYR A 391 -20.93 -2.34 -11.35
CA TYR A 391 -21.66 -2.83 -12.51
C TYR A 391 -23.12 -2.37 -12.46
N ASP A 392 -23.83 -2.47 -13.58
CA ASP A 392 -25.26 -2.19 -13.64
C ASP A 392 -26.07 -3.49 -13.54
N VAL A 393 -27.26 -3.40 -12.96
CA VAL A 393 -28.26 -4.47 -12.89
C VAL A 393 -29.41 -4.11 -13.85
N PRO A 394 -29.45 -4.72 -15.05
CA PRO A 394 -30.51 -4.45 -16.02
C PRO A 394 -31.87 -4.95 -15.54
N LEU A 395 -32.94 -4.49 -16.19
CA LEU A 395 -34.27 -5.10 -16.02
C LEU A 395 -34.22 -6.60 -16.32
N PHE A 396 -34.95 -7.39 -15.52
CA PHE A 396 -34.95 -8.86 -15.55
C PHE A 396 -35.01 -9.49 -16.95
N ASP A 397 -35.85 -8.95 -17.83
CA ASP A 397 -36.06 -9.51 -19.18
C ASP A 397 -34.84 -9.26 -20.12
N SER A 398 -33.93 -8.37 -19.74
CA SER A 398 -32.67 -8.05 -20.43
C SER A 398 -31.46 -8.82 -19.88
N ILE A 399 -31.61 -9.48 -18.73
CA ILE A 399 -30.54 -10.26 -18.07
C ILE A 399 -30.34 -11.60 -18.80
N PRO A 400 -29.11 -12.13 -18.92
CA PRO A 400 -28.85 -13.50 -19.36
C PRO A 400 -29.67 -14.55 -18.59
N GLN A 401 -30.21 -15.55 -19.28
CA GLN A 401 -31.16 -16.50 -18.69
C GLN A 401 -30.57 -17.31 -17.51
N ASP A 402 -29.26 -17.55 -17.52
CA ASP A 402 -28.51 -18.23 -16.48
C ASP A 402 -28.27 -17.37 -15.22
N GLN A 403 -28.44 -16.05 -15.34
CA GLN A 403 -28.39 -15.10 -14.22
C GLN A 403 -29.78 -14.68 -13.72
N GLN A 404 -30.85 -15.10 -14.39
CA GLN A 404 -32.22 -14.77 -13.99
C GLN A 404 -32.68 -15.66 -12.82
N LEU A 405 -33.01 -15.05 -11.69
CA LEU A 405 -33.61 -15.73 -10.55
C LEU A 405 -34.99 -15.16 -10.22
N VAL A 406 -35.99 -16.03 -10.10
CA VAL A 406 -37.29 -15.67 -9.52
C VAL A 406 -37.38 -16.32 -8.14
N SER A 407 -37.43 -15.51 -7.10
CA SER A 407 -37.56 -15.97 -5.72
C SER A 407 -38.88 -16.71 -5.49
N SER A 408 -39.00 -17.37 -4.33
CA SER A 408 -40.23 -18.10 -3.99
C SER A 408 -41.49 -17.23 -3.86
N ASP A 409 -41.32 -15.94 -3.56
CA ASP A 409 -42.37 -14.93 -3.48
C ASP A 409 -42.57 -14.15 -4.80
N GLY A 410 -41.81 -14.46 -5.84
CA GLY A 410 -41.98 -13.92 -7.19
C GLY A 410 -41.18 -12.65 -7.46
N GLN A 411 -40.25 -12.25 -6.58
CA GLN A 411 -39.29 -11.19 -6.84
C GLN A 411 -38.38 -11.61 -8.00
N LYS A 412 -38.14 -10.68 -8.91
CA LYS A 412 -37.28 -10.86 -10.08
C LYS A 412 -35.90 -10.34 -9.74
N MET A 413 -34.87 -11.17 -9.83
CA MET A 413 -33.52 -10.84 -9.40
C MET A 413 -32.48 -11.20 -10.47
N GLN A 414 -31.37 -10.47 -10.46
CA GLN A 414 -30.11 -10.94 -11.04
C GLN A 414 -29.36 -11.74 -9.98
N ARG A 415 -28.96 -12.96 -10.31
CA ARG A 415 -28.02 -13.76 -9.53
C ARG A 415 -26.69 -13.82 -10.25
N LEU A 416 -25.64 -13.39 -9.56
CA LEU A 416 -24.27 -13.55 -9.99
C LEU A 416 -23.60 -14.64 -9.16
N GLU A 417 -22.77 -15.47 -9.80
CA GLU A 417 -22.00 -16.52 -9.13
C GLU A 417 -20.53 -16.46 -9.58
N ARG A 418 -19.61 -16.50 -8.61
CA ARG A 418 -18.17 -16.70 -8.84
C ARG A 418 -17.75 -17.96 -8.11
N VAL A 419 -17.16 -18.91 -8.84
CA VAL A 419 -16.77 -20.23 -8.31
C VAL A 419 -15.28 -20.44 -8.55
N GLY A 420 -14.54 -20.81 -7.50
CA GLY A 420 -13.10 -20.97 -7.56
C GLY A 420 -12.50 -21.34 -6.20
N PRO A 421 -11.21 -21.69 -6.15
CA PRO A 421 -10.47 -21.85 -4.90
C PRO A 421 -10.58 -20.58 -4.04
N PHE A 422 -10.66 -20.77 -2.71
CA PHE A 422 -10.85 -19.66 -1.77
C PHE A 422 -9.72 -18.62 -1.89
N ASN A 423 -8.47 -19.07 -1.96
CA ASN A 423 -7.29 -18.22 -2.13
C ASN A 423 -7.17 -17.54 -3.51
N GLU A 424 -7.98 -17.92 -4.51
CA GLU A 424 -8.07 -17.23 -5.80
C GLU A 424 -9.25 -16.25 -5.85
N ILE A 425 -10.29 -16.48 -5.05
CA ILE A 425 -11.45 -15.59 -4.95
C ILE A 425 -11.16 -14.41 -4.02
N PHE A 426 -10.50 -14.68 -2.88
CA PHE A 426 -10.26 -13.71 -1.84
C PHE A 426 -8.82 -13.18 -1.89
N GLN A 427 -8.69 -11.85 -1.93
CA GLN A 427 -7.43 -11.10 -1.94
C GLN A 427 -7.20 -10.43 -0.59
N GLN A 428 -5.94 -10.15 -0.25
CA GLN A 428 -5.62 -9.40 0.97
C GLN A 428 -5.80 -7.90 0.75
N GLY A 429 -6.33 -7.22 1.78
CA GLY A 429 -6.58 -5.79 1.68
C GLY A 429 -7.67 -5.46 0.65
N TYR A 430 -7.59 -4.27 0.04
CA TYR A 430 -8.60 -3.75 -0.89
C TYR A 430 -8.20 -4.07 -2.34
N PHE A 431 -8.33 -5.35 -2.74
CA PHE A 431 -8.01 -5.88 -4.10
C PHE A 431 -6.56 -5.75 -4.57
N GLN A 432 -5.63 -5.44 -3.68
CA GLN A 432 -4.27 -5.04 -4.07
C GLN A 432 -3.28 -6.18 -4.05
N ASN A 433 -3.46 -7.17 -3.15
CA ASN A 433 -2.48 -8.20 -2.91
C ASN A 433 -3.08 -9.60 -3.09
N ASP A 434 -2.24 -10.50 -3.60
CA ASP A 434 -2.54 -11.92 -3.60
C ASP A 434 -2.81 -12.42 -2.18
N TYR A 435 -3.47 -13.57 -2.10
CA TYR A 435 -3.75 -14.21 -0.84
C TYR A 435 -2.45 -14.62 -0.12
N ASP A 436 -2.15 -13.98 1.02
CA ASP A 436 -1.05 -14.34 1.93
C ASP A 436 -1.56 -14.85 3.29
N GLY A 437 -2.68 -15.58 3.26
CA GLY A 437 -3.25 -16.20 4.46
C GLY A 437 -2.76 -17.64 4.70
N PRO A 438 -3.12 -18.25 5.84
CA PRO A 438 -2.73 -19.61 6.18
C PRO A 438 -3.38 -20.67 5.28
N GLU A 439 -2.72 -21.82 5.10
CA GLU A 439 -3.27 -22.97 4.34
C GLU A 439 -4.63 -23.46 4.86
N THR A 440 -4.89 -23.31 6.16
CA THR A 440 -6.19 -23.55 6.77
C THR A 440 -6.76 -22.24 7.27
N VAL A 441 -7.83 -21.81 6.62
CA VAL A 441 -8.52 -20.54 6.89
C VAL A 441 -9.47 -20.71 8.05
N LYS A 442 -9.32 -19.89 9.10
CA LYS A 442 -10.26 -19.79 10.22
C LYS A 442 -11.11 -18.52 10.08
N ILE A 443 -12.32 -18.65 9.57
CA ILE A 443 -13.23 -17.51 9.33
C ILE A 443 -13.97 -17.13 10.62
N LEU A 444 -13.77 -15.89 11.08
CA LEU A 444 -14.34 -15.33 12.31
C LEU A 444 -15.56 -14.43 12.06
N ARG A 445 -15.57 -13.73 10.91
CA ARG A 445 -16.65 -12.82 10.54
C ARG A 445 -16.80 -12.70 9.03
N CYS A 446 -18.03 -12.59 8.56
CA CYS A 446 -18.36 -12.20 7.19
C CYS A 446 -19.10 -10.87 7.18
N VAL A 447 -18.70 -9.98 6.27
CA VAL A 447 -19.28 -8.66 6.08
C VAL A 447 -19.57 -8.43 4.60
N GLY A 448 -20.85 -8.30 4.25
CA GLY A 448 -21.27 -7.95 2.90
C GLY A 448 -21.38 -6.44 2.71
N HIS A 449 -20.94 -5.96 1.54
CA HIS A 449 -21.12 -4.62 1.05
C HIS A 449 -21.94 -4.68 -0.23
N LEU A 450 -23.16 -4.16 -0.14
CA LEU A 450 -24.12 -4.06 -1.23
C LEU A 450 -24.54 -2.60 -1.37
N HIS A 451 -24.68 -2.13 -2.60
CA HIS A 451 -25.41 -0.90 -2.91
C HIS A 451 -26.93 -1.14 -2.98
N VAL A 452 -27.69 -0.06 -3.12
CA VAL A 452 -29.15 -0.05 -3.27
C VAL A 452 -29.57 -1.00 -4.40
N GLY A 453 -30.69 -1.71 -4.18
CA GLY A 453 -31.12 -2.82 -5.05
C GLY A 453 -30.51 -4.17 -4.65
N GLY A 454 -29.45 -4.20 -3.84
CA GLY A 454 -28.88 -5.45 -3.32
C GLY A 454 -29.87 -6.21 -2.45
N VAL A 455 -29.98 -7.52 -2.62
CA VAL A 455 -30.88 -8.40 -1.86
C VAL A 455 -30.10 -9.21 -0.84
N ALA A 456 -29.06 -9.93 -1.28
CA ALA A 456 -28.23 -10.73 -0.41
C ALA A 456 -26.89 -11.12 -1.06
N MET A 457 -25.91 -11.45 -0.20
CA MET A 457 -24.68 -12.13 -0.57
C MET A 457 -24.56 -13.45 0.20
N TYR A 458 -23.96 -14.45 -0.45
CA TYR A 458 -23.69 -15.75 0.14
C TYR A 458 -22.30 -16.23 -0.22
N LEU A 459 -21.66 -16.89 0.74
CA LEU A 459 -20.48 -17.70 0.48
C LEU A 459 -20.82 -19.16 0.78
N GLU A 460 -20.72 -20.04 -0.20
CA GLU A 460 -21.03 -21.46 -0.06
C GLU A 460 -19.79 -22.33 -0.27
N ASP A 461 -19.65 -23.36 0.57
CA ASP A 461 -18.71 -24.45 0.31
C ASP A 461 -19.29 -25.38 -0.75
N THR A 462 -18.67 -25.46 -1.93
CA THR A 462 -19.19 -26.25 -3.06
C THR A 462 -19.16 -27.75 -2.81
N VAL A 463 -18.31 -28.22 -1.89
CA VAL A 463 -18.17 -29.65 -1.57
C VAL A 463 -19.28 -30.10 -0.63
N THR A 464 -19.58 -29.31 0.40
CA THR A 464 -20.58 -29.66 1.41
C THR A 464 -21.98 -29.12 1.07
N GLY A 465 -22.06 -28.11 0.21
CA GLY A 465 -23.29 -27.36 -0.08
C GLY A 465 -23.74 -26.51 1.11
N LYS A 466 -22.89 -26.30 2.12
CA LYS A 466 -23.21 -25.50 3.30
C LYS A 466 -22.89 -24.05 3.02
N THR A 467 -23.84 -23.17 3.32
CA THR A 467 -23.62 -21.73 3.39
C THR A 467 -22.69 -21.42 4.57
N ILE A 468 -21.53 -20.82 4.26
CA ILE A 468 -20.57 -20.26 5.20
C ILE A 468 -21.09 -18.92 5.67
N CYS A 469 -21.21 -17.95 4.76
CA CYS A 469 -21.71 -16.59 5.00
C CYS A 469 -23.07 -16.38 4.35
N ALA A 470 -23.98 -15.69 5.02
CA ALA A 470 -25.30 -15.27 4.54
C ALA A 470 -25.60 -13.85 5.02
N GLU A 471 -25.50 -12.90 4.10
CA GLU A 471 -25.48 -11.46 4.35
C GLU A 471 -26.68 -10.86 3.61
N THR A 472 -27.78 -10.60 4.32
CA THR A 472 -29.02 -10.09 3.71
C THR A 472 -29.11 -8.58 3.85
N ALA A 473 -29.48 -7.90 2.77
CA ALA A 473 -29.72 -6.46 2.78
C ALA A 473 -31.00 -6.12 3.57
N ARG A 474 -30.96 -5.02 4.33
CA ARG A 474 -32.11 -4.51 5.09
C ARG A 474 -32.43 -3.10 4.64
N TYR A 475 -33.71 -2.86 4.32
CA TYR A 475 -34.19 -1.58 3.85
C TYR A 475 -35.03 -0.87 4.92
N GLY A 476 -34.93 0.45 4.96
CA GLY A 476 -35.74 1.27 5.84
C GLY A 476 -37.20 1.31 5.40
N THR A 477 -38.09 1.51 6.37
CA THR A 477 -39.55 1.56 6.15
C THR A 477 -40.19 2.81 6.77
N ASP A 478 -39.39 3.76 7.30
CA ASP A 478 -39.91 5.01 7.85
C ASP A 478 -39.87 6.10 6.76
N PRO A 479 -41.04 6.56 6.26
CA PRO A 479 -41.11 7.57 5.19
C PRO A 479 -40.40 8.87 5.52
N ASN A 480 -40.20 9.17 6.81
CA ASN A 480 -39.55 10.41 7.25
C ASN A 480 -38.06 10.25 7.51
N LYS A 481 -37.51 9.04 7.38
CA LYS A 481 -36.10 8.78 7.72
C LYS A 481 -35.33 7.98 6.69
N ASN A 482 -35.92 6.92 6.13
CA ASN A 482 -35.16 5.91 5.37
C ASN A 482 -35.99 4.97 4.50
N GLU A 483 -37.26 5.26 4.22
CA GLU A 483 -38.09 4.38 3.35
C GLU A 483 -37.40 4.14 2.01
N GLY A 484 -37.19 2.85 1.67
CA GLY A 484 -36.56 2.45 0.41
C GLY A 484 -35.04 2.55 0.37
N LEU A 485 -34.40 3.14 1.39
CA LEU A 485 -32.94 3.22 1.49
C LEU A 485 -32.38 2.00 2.20
N LEU A 486 -31.22 1.52 1.76
CA LEU A 486 -30.50 0.44 2.43
C LEU A 486 -29.97 0.96 3.78
N ILE A 487 -30.39 0.33 4.87
CA ILE A 487 -30.00 0.72 6.24
C ILE A 487 -28.92 -0.19 6.83
N GLY A 488 -28.47 -1.16 6.03
CA GLY A 488 -27.34 -2.03 6.33
C GLY A 488 -27.54 -3.46 5.86
N VAL A 489 -26.44 -4.19 5.80
CA VAL A 489 -26.40 -5.62 5.51
C VAL A 489 -26.28 -6.41 6.83
N ASP A 490 -26.58 -7.71 6.82
CA ASP A 490 -26.36 -8.58 7.98
C ASP A 490 -24.87 -8.97 8.10
N VAL A 491 -24.35 -9.00 9.33
CA VAL A 491 -23.03 -9.54 9.67
C VAL A 491 -23.18 -10.96 10.16
N ASN A 492 -22.31 -11.87 9.73
CA ASN A 492 -22.15 -13.15 10.41
C ASN A 492 -20.91 -13.10 11.31
N ASN A 493 -21.10 -13.28 12.62
CA ASN A 493 -20.01 -13.45 13.59
C ASN A 493 -20.00 -14.91 14.06
N TYR A 494 -18.82 -15.50 14.16
CA TYR A 494 -18.66 -16.87 14.65
C TYR A 494 -17.86 -16.89 15.95
N GLU A 495 -18.48 -17.42 17.01
CA GLU A 495 -17.77 -17.67 18.29
C GLU A 495 -16.71 -18.75 18.13
N GLU A 496 -17.04 -19.81 17.38
CA GLU A 496 -16.11 -20.83 16.92
C GLU A 496 -15.83 -20.61 15.43
N PRO A 497 -14.58 -20.37 15.02
CA PRO A 497 -14.26 -20.09 13.62
C PRO A 497 -14.71 -21.21 12.68
N ILE A 498 -15.12 -20.85 11.47
CA ILE A 498 -15.33 -21.82 10.41
C ILE A 498 -13.98 -22.14 9.76
N GLU A 499 -13.56 -23.39 9.84
CA GLU A 499 -12.30 -23.84 9.25
C GLU A 499 -12.51 -24.47 7.87
N ILE A 500 -11.79 -23.96 6.86
CA ILE A 500 -11.71 -24.55 5.52
C ILE A 500 -10.26 -24.49 4.98
N PRO A 501 -9.83 -25.43 4.13
CA PRO A 501 -8.59 -25.28 3.38
C PRO A 501 -8.62 -24.03 2.48
N SER A 502 -7.49 -23.34 2.30
CA SER A 502 -7.40 -22.16 1.42
C SER A 502 -7.57 -22.51 -0.06
N ASP A 503 -7.30 -23.75 -0.46
CA ASP A 503 -7.58 -24.28 -1.80
C ASP A 503 -9.03 -24.78 -1.98
N ARG A 504 -9.88 -24.64 -0.94
CA ARG A 504 -11.28 -25.09 -1.00
C ARG A 504 -12.01 -24.31 -2.08
N VAL A 505 -12.62 -25.04 -3.02
CA VAL A 505 -13.53 -24.43 -4.00
C VAL A 505 -14.79 -23.93 -3.30
N VAL A 506 -14.99 -22.62 -3.32
CA VAL A 506 -16.15 -21.91 -2.78
C VAL A 506 -16.95 -21.28 -3.92
N ARG A 507 -18.21 -20.94 -3.62
CA ARG A 507 -19.08 -20.17 -4.51
C ARG A 507 -19.50 -18.90 -3.79
N LEU A 508 -19.07 -17.75 -4.32
CA LEU A 508 -19.59 -16.44 -3.95
C LEU A 508 -20.84 -16.17 -4.81
N ILE A 509 -21.93 -15.81 -4.16
CA ILE A 509 -23.23 -15.55 -4.78
C ILE A 509 -23.69 -14.17 -4.39
N THR A 510 -24.23 -13.42 -5.33
CA THR A 510 -24.88 -12.14 -5.07
C THR A 510 -26.22 -12.07 -5.78
N ASP A 511 -27.25 -11.65 -5.06
CA ASP A 511 -28.59 -11.40 -5.59
C ASP A 511 -28.89 -9.91 -5.55
N TYR A 512 -29.33 -9.36 -6.69
CA TYR A 512 -29.84 -7.99 -6.84
C TYR A 512 -31.27 -8.00 -7.34
N ASP A 513 -32.07 -7.04 -6.89
CA ASP A 513 -33.39 -6.77 -7.47
C ASP A 513 -33.22 -6.34 -8.93
N ALA A 514 -33.97 -6.97 -9.83
CA ALA A 514 -33.99 -6.66 -11.25
C ALA A 514 -35.41 -6.31 -11.73
N SER A 515 -36.30 -5.98 -10.78
CA SER A 515 -37.64 -5.48 -11.09
C SER A 515 -37.61 -4.04 -11.61
N GLU A 516 -36.57 -3.29 -11.25
CA GLU A 516 -36.19 -2.00 -11.82
C GLU A 516 -34.70 -2.01 -12.23
N LEU A 517 -34.28 -0.97 -12.94
CA LEU A 517 -32.89 -0.78 -13.33
C LEU A 517 -32.13 -0.21 -12.14
N HIS A 518 -30.99 -0.79 -11.79
CA HIS A 518 -30.01 -0.20 -10.88
C HIS A 518 -28.69 0.00 -11.62
N THR A 519 -28.00 1.11 -11.39
CA THR A 519 -26.70 1.39 -12.01
C THR A 519 -25.61 1.61 -10.99
N GLY A 520 -24.35 1.38 -11.36
CA GLY A 520 -23.22 1.64 -10.46
C GLY A 520 -23.32 0.89 -9.13
N VAL A 521 -23.91 -0.31 -9.14
CA VAL A 521 -24.01 -1.13 -7.93
C VAL A 521 -22.68 -1.84 -7.68
N MET A 522 -22.42 -2.14 -6.41
CA MET A 522 -21.20 -2.81 -5.98
C MET A 522 -21.54 -3.95 -5.02
N ALA A 523 -20.87 -5.09 -5.18
CA ALA A 523 -21.04 -6.25 -4.30
C ALA A 523 -19.69 -6.83 -3.88
N ILE A 524 -19.30 -6.56 -2.64
CA ILE A 524 -18.02 -6.97 -2.07
C ILE A 524 -18.28 -7.74 -0.77
N THR A 525 -17.59 -8.87 -0.59
CA THR A 525 -17.57 -9.57 0.70
C THR A 525 -16.21 -9.35 1.35
N PHE A 526 -16.23 -8.93 2.62
CA PHE A 526 -15.07 -8.88 3.50
C PHE A 526 -15.12 -10.07 4.47
N LEU A 527 -14.04 -10.85 4.54
CA LEU A 527 -13.89 -11.93 5.51
C LEU A 527 -12.81 -11.57 6.51
N PHE A 528 -13.07 -11.78 7.79
CA PHE A 528 -12.06 -11.65 8.83
C PHE A 528 -11.59 -13.04 9.22
N ILE A 529 -10.29 -13.28 9.08
CA ILE A 529 -9.67 -14.58 9.31
C ILE A 529 -8.56 -14.47 10.34
N ALA A 530 -8.33 -15.53 11.11
CA ALA A 530 -7.15 -15.63 11.94
C ALA A 530 -5.94 -16.01 11.09
N THR A 531 -4.80 -15.37 11.32
CA THR A 531 -3.53 -15.69 10.62
C THR A 531 -2.83 -16.92 11.21
N GLY A 532 -3.10 -17.22 12.48
CA GLY A 532 -2.35 -18.19 13.27
C GLY A 532 -1.10 -17.60 13.93
N GLU A 533 -0.81 -16.31 13.70
CA GLU A 533 0.26 -15.58 14.37
C GLU A 533 -0.21 -15.10 15.75
N GLU A 534 0.59 -15.40 16.77
CA GLU A 534 0.35 -14.99 18.16
C GLU A 534 1.13 -13.72 18.47
N ILE A 535 0.42 -12.63 18.76
CA ILE A 535 0.99 -11.33 19.11
C ILE A 535 0.99 -11.18 20.62
N THR A 536 2.18 -11.00 21.18
CA THR A 536 2.39 -10.69 22.60
C THR A 536 2.60 -9.19 22.81
N ARG A 537 2.45 -8.73 24.06
CA ARG A 537 2.57 -7.30 24.40
C ARG A 537 3.94 -6.73 24.00
N ASP A 538 5.02 -7.47 24.19
CA ASP A 538 6.40 -7.09 23.86
C ASP A 538 6.66 -6.89 22.35
N MET A 539 5.80 -7.43 21.48
CA MET A 539 5.87 -7.25 20.03
C MET A 539 5.11 -6.00 19.53
N THR A 540 4.34 -5.33 20.39
CA THR A 540 3.49 -4.18 20.05
C THR A 540 4.11 -2.77 20.09
N PRO A 541 5.35 -2.54 20.57
CA PRO A 541 5.99 -1.24 20.38
C PRO A 541 6.00 -0.81 18.92
N LEU A 542 5.86 0.49 18.67
CA LEU A 542 5.95 1.07 17.33
C LEU A 542 7.41 1.29 16.91
N THR A 543 8.38 0.99 17.76
CA THR A 543 9.81 1.05 17.43
C THR A 543 10.47 -0.29 17.69
N VAL A 544 11.43 -0.65 16.84
CA VAL A 544 12.26 -1.84 16.99
C VAL A 544 13.62 -1.44 17.52
N ASP A 545 13.96 -1.89 18.74
CA ASP A 545 15.28 -1.65 19.32
C ASP A 545 16.36 -2.42 18.57
N MET A 546 16.95 -1.79 17.55
CA MET A 546 18.11 -2.31 16.81
C MET A 546 19.42 -2.23 17.60
N CYS A 547 20.38 -3.07 17.23
CA CYS A 547 21.75 -2.96 17.71
C CYS A 547 22.77 -3.41 16.64
N LEU A 548 24.02 -2.95 16.74
CA LEU A 548 25.11 -3.31 15.82
C LEU A 548 25.68 -4.68 16.19
N GLN A 549 25.47 -5.70 15.34
CA GLN A 549 25.91 -7.07 15.57
C GLN A 549 27.44 -7.22 15.46
N GLU A 550 28.00 -8.31 16.02
CA GLU A 550 29.45 -8.57 15.95
C GLU A 550 29.94 -8.84 14.52
N ALA A 551 29.05 -9.29 13.63
CA ALA A 551 29.34 -9.56 12.24
C ALA A 551 28.06 -9.41 11.40
N CYS A 552 28.24 -8.99 10.14
CA CYS A 552 27.21 -9.11 9.11
C CYS A 552 27.01 -10.58 8.73
N ASP A 553 25.76 -11.03 8.63
CA ASP A 553 25.36 -12.28 8.00
C ASP A 553 24.69 -12.00 6.65
N PRO A 554 25.44 -12.06 5.53
CA PRO A 554 24.89 -11.83 4.19
C PRO A 554 23.84 -12.87 3.78
N SER A 555 23.74 -14.02 4.47
CA SER A 555 22.75 -15.06 4.13
C SER A 555 21.32 -14.70 4.56
N VAL A 556 21.20 -13.70 5.43
CA VAL A 556 19.94 -13.17 5.94
C VAL A 556 19.44 -11.99 5.08
N LEU A 557 20.33 -11.37 4.31
CA LEU A 557 19.95 -10.38 3.30
C LEU A 557 19.21 -11.06 2.15
N PRO A 558 18.30 -10.36 1.45
CA PRO A 558 17.68 -10.86 0.24
C PRO A 558 18.75 -11.38 -0.72
N SER A 559 18.71 -12.68 -0.99
CA SER A 559 19.58 -13.30 -1.97
C SER A 559 18.99 -13.15 -3.36
N PHE A 560 19.83 -12.80 -4.34
CA PHE A 560 19.47 -12.92 -5.75
C PHE A 560 19.04 -14.34 -6.15
N ASP A 561 19.44 -15.39 -5.42
CA ASP A 561 18.97 -16.76 -5.71
C ASP A 561 17.50 -16.98 -5.30
N ALA A 562 17.00 -16.19 -4.32
CA ALA A 562 15.59 -16.16 -3.94
C ALA A 562 14.76 -15.34 -4.94
N MET A 563 15.41 -14.38 -5.61
CA MET A 563 14.93 -13.82 -6.86
C MET A 563 14.98 -14.94 -7.90
N LYS A 564 13.88 -15.65 -8.08
CA LYS A 564 13.62 -16.26 -9.38
C LYS A 564 13.42 -15.13 -10.39
N ILE A 565 14.47 -14.35 -10.68
CA ILE A 565 14.65 -13.87 -12.03
C ILE A 565 14.58 -15.15 -12.85
N PRO A 566 13.61 -15.31 -13.76
CA PRO A 566 13.51 -16.52 -14.55
C PRO A 566 14.89 -16.78 -15.18
N GLN A 567 15.63 -17.76 -14.63
CA GLN A 567 16.98 -18.10 -15.13
C GLN A 567 16.91 -18.77 -16.50
N ASP A 568 15.71 -18.98 -17.03
CA ASP A 568 15.48 -19.08 -18.45
C ASP A 568 15.39 -17.65 -19.00
N SER A 569 16.50 -17.10 -19.49
CA SER A 569 16.48 -15.93 -20.38
C SER A 569 15.87 -16.25 -21.76
N THR A 570 15.13 -17.36 -21.88
CA THR A 570 14.11 -17.59 -22.90
C THR A 570 12.71 -17.10 -22.47
N ASP A 571 12.52 -16.69 -21.21
CA ASP A 571 11.25 -16.17 -20.65
C ASP A 571 11.08 -14.64 -20.79
N VAL A 572 11.83 -13.97 -21.66
CA VAL A 572 11.51 -12.60 -22.17
C VAL A 572 10.27 -12.63 -23.09
N CYS A 573 9.39 -13.60 -22.88
CA CYS A 573 8.27 -13.93 -23.72
C CYS A 573 7.10 -14.38 -22.83
N ILE A 574 6.79 -13.54 -21.86
CA ILE A 574 5.55 -13.59 -21.08
C ILE A 574 4.61 -12.50 -21.57
N ASP A 575 3.32 -12.77 -21.49
CA ASP A 575 2.28 -11.78 -21.77
C ASP A 575 2.12 -10.92 -20.51
N GLU A 576 2.46 -9.64 -20.57
CA GLU A 576 2.29 -8.68 -19.46
C GLU A 576 0.85 -8.15 -19.34
N LEU A 577 -0.06 -8.63 -20.19
CA LEU A 577 -1.44 -8.17 -20.24
C LEU A 577 -2.17 -8.31 -18.89
N ALA A 578 -1.86 -9.34 -18.09
CA ALA A 578 -2.49 -9.58 -16.80
C ALA A 578 -2.30 -8.41 -15.83
N ASP A 579 -1.11 -7.80 -15.84
CA ASP A 579 -0.76 -6.68 -14.97
C ASP A 579 -1.03 -5.32 -15.61
N HIS A 580 -1.21 -5.30 -16.94
CA HIS A 580 -1.48 -4.10 -17.70
C HIS A 580 -2.85 -3.49 -17.36
N PRO A 581 -3.00 -2.14 -17.37
CA PRO A 581 -4.28 -1.44 -17.20
C PRO A 581 -5.42 -1.95 -18.09
N MET A 582 -5.12 -2.57 -19.23
CA MET A 582 -6.12 -3.20 -20.10
C MET A 582 -6.83 -4.38 -19.44
N CYS A 583 -6.13 -5.21 -18.67
CA CYS A 583 -6.77 -6.25 -17.88
C CYS A 583 -7.46 -5.64 -16.66
N LYS A 584 -6.75 -4.81 -15.90
CA LYS A 584 -7.26 -4.22 -14.65
C LYS A 584 -8.50 -3.36 -14.84
N PHE A 585 -8.61 -2.58 -15.92
CA PHE A 585 -9.72 -1.65 -16.14
C PHE A 585 -10.57 -2.00 -17.36
N GLY A 586 -9.98 -2.63 -18.38
CA GLY A 586 -10.66 -2.97 -19.63
C GLY A 586 -11.29 -4.36 -19.65
N GLY A 587 -11.01 -5.21 -18.64
CA GLY A 587 -11.49 -6.60 -18.59
C GLY A 587 -10.88 -7.52 -19.65
N LEU A 588 -9.86 -7.06 -20.38
CA LEU A 588 -9.16 -7.83 -21.41
C LEU A 588 -7.88 -8.41 -20.82
N CYS A 589 -8.00 -9.57 -20.19
CA CYS A 589 -6.89 -10.24 -19.48
C CYS A 589 -6.27 -11.39 -20.27
N ILE A 590 -6.80 -11.71 -21.45
CA ILE A 590 -6.34 -12.82 -22.29
C ILE A 590 -5.82 -12.25 -23.60
N CYS A 591 -4.54 -12.50 -23.88
CA CYS A 591 -3.88 -11.94 -25.05
C CYS A 591 -4.51 -12.40 -26.37
N GLU A 592 -5.06 -13.61 -26.41
CA GLU A 592 -5.76 -14.07 -27.60
C GLU A 592 -7.05 -13.27 -27.87
N ASP A 593 -7.73 -12.76 -26.83
CA ASP A 593 -8.90 -11.88 -26.98
C ASP A 593 -8.48 -10.49 -27.45
N VAL A 594 -7.40 -9.95 -26.91
CA VAL A 594 -6.82 -8.66 -27.35
C VAL A 594 -6.37 -8.75 -28.80
N ILE A 595 -5.60 -9.77 -29.17
CA ILE A 595 -5.08 -9.97 -30.52
C ILE A 595 -6.23 -10.11 -31.53
N ASN A 596 -7.30 -10.81 -31.19
CA ASN A 596 -8.42 -11.08 -32.09
C ASN A 596 -9.56 -10.05 -32.01
N SER A 597 -9.47 -9.06 -31.11
CA SER A 597 -10.49 -8.01 -30.98
C SER A 597 -10.57 -7.17 -32.27
N PRO A 598 -11.76 -6.65 -32.62
CA PRO A 598 -11.93 -5.77 -33.77
C PRO A 598 -11.21 -4.42 -33.65
N GLU A 599 -10.83 -4.02 -32.43
CA GLU A 599 -10.02 -2.84 -32.12
C GLU A 599 -8.51 -3.11 -32.26
N SER A 600 -8.12 -4.37 -32.45
CA SER A 600 -6.74 -4.81 -32.66
C SER A 600 -6.41 -4.97 -34.14
N THR A 601 -5.15 -4.69 -34.47
CA THR A 601 -4.56 -4.99 -35.80
C THR A 601 -3.77 -6.31 -35.83
N GLY A 602 -3.83 -7.08 -34.73
CA GLY A 602 -3.14 -8.35 -34.53
C GLY A 602 -1.70 -8.19 -34.07
N CYS A 603 -0.97 -9.30 -34.00
CA CYS A 603 0.45 -9.28 -33.63
C CYS A 603 1.31 -8.44 -34.59
N ASN A 604 2.25 -7.70 -34.01
CA ASN A 604 3.03 -6.60 -34.57
C ASN A 604 2.21 -5.35 -34.91
N GLY A 605 0.99 -5.28 -34.40
CA GLY A 605 0.07 -4.15 -34.52
C GLY A 605 -0.12 -3.41 -33.21
N VAL A 606 -1.17 -2.59 -33.19
CA VAL A 606 -1.69 -1.90 -32.02
C VAL A 606 -3.13 -2.32 -31.73
N TYR A 607 -3.49 -2.24 -30.46
CA TYR A 607 -4.87 -2.24 -29.96
C TYR A 607 -5.28 -0.78 -29.75
N THR A 608 -6.29 -0.31 -30.49
CA THR A 608 -6.76 1.08 -30.42
C THR A 608 -7.85 1.21 -29.36
N SER A 609 -7.57 1.96 -28.31
CA SER A 609 -8.53 2.25 -27.23
C SER A 609 -8.89 3.74 -27.18
N THR A 610 -9.89 4.10 -26.38
CA THR A 610 -10.19 5.50 -26.06
C THR A 610 -9.07 6.20 -25.28
N PHE A 611 -8.13 5.43 -24.70
CA PHE A 611 -6.97 5.93 -23.97
C PHE A 611 -5.69 6.00 -24.83
N GLY A 612 -5.77 5.66 -26.12
CA GLY A 612 -4.64 5.64 -27.04
C GLY A 612 -4.37 4.26 -27.64
N ASP A 613 -3.39 4.22 -28.55
CA ASP A 613 -2.93 3.00 -29.22
C ASP A 613 -1.88 2.29 -28.37
N ILE A 614 -2.10 1.00 -28.10
CA ILE A 614 -1.20 0.17 -27.29
C ILE A 614 -0.55 -0.87 -28.20
N PRO A 615 0.80 -0.93 -28.31
CA PRO A 615 1.48 -1.96 -29.10
C PRO A 615 1.15 -3.36 -28.56
N ILE A 616 0.58 -4.23 -29.40
CA ILE A 616 0.14 -5.56 -28.92
C ILE A 616 1.33 -6.40 -28.48
N ASN A 617 2.49 -6.25 -29.09
CA ASN A 617 3.69 -7.00 -28.69
C ASN A 617 4.30 -6.53 -27.37
N SER A 618 3.95 -5.33 -26.86
CA SER A 618 4.43 -4.92 -25.54
C SER A 618 3.62 -5.55 -24.42
N VAL A 619 2.37 -5.97 -24.69
CA VAL A 619 1.48 -6.58 -23.68
C VAL A 619 1.26 -8.08 -23.91
N CYS A 620 1.42 -8.56 -25.15
CA CYS A 620 1.11 -9.92 -25.59
C CYS A 620 2.29 -10.58 -26.31
N ASN A 621 3.50 -10.38 -25.78
CA ASN A 621 4.73 -10.83 -26.41
C ASN A 621 4.79 -12.35 -26.59
N ALA A 622 4.33 -13.13 -25.60
CA ALA A 622 4.25 -14.59 -25.65
C ALA A 622 3.28 -15.07 -26.73
N SER A 623 2.07 -14.53 -26.69
CA SER A 623 0.99 -14.87 -27.61
C SER A 623 1.30 -14.45 -29.06
N CYS A 624 2.14 -13.43 -29.25
CA CYS A 624 2.54 -12.95 -30.58
C CYS A 624 3.80 -13.58 -31.16
N GLY A 625 4.45 -14.47 -30.42
CA GLY A 625 5.67 -15.14 -30.82
C GLY A 625 6.89 -14.27 -30.56
N CYS A 626 7.78 -14.78 -29.72
CA CYS A 626 9.00 -14.09 -29.33
C CYS A 626 9.88 -13.79 -30.56
N PRO A 627 10.55 -12.63 -30.63
CA PRO A 627 11.66 -12.46 -31.56
C PRO A 627 12.72 -13.52 -31.26
N THR A 628 13.04 -14.37 -32.23
CA THR A 628 14.09 -15.37 -32.09
C THR A 628 15.43 -14.64 -31.95
N LEU A 629 16.03 -14.66 -30.75
CA LEU A 629 17.42 -14.26 -30.59
C LEU A 629 18.31 -15.18 -31.45
N PRO A 630 19.32 -14.65 -32.16
CA PRO A 630 20.21 -15.47 -32.98
C PRO A 630 20.95 -16.51 -32.13
N ASP A 631 20.95 -17.76 -32.61
CA ASP A 631 21.40 -18.96 -31.91
C ASP A 631 22.83 -18.87 -31.29
N GLU A 632 22.94 -19.34 -30.03
CA GLU A 632 24.12 -19.82 -29.30
C GLU A 632 25.34 -18.89 -29.12
N ILE A 633 25.38 -18.17 -27.98
CA ILE A 633 26.65 -17.79 -27.33
C ILE A 633 26.86 -18.66 -26.08
N PRO A 634 27.95 -19.43 -25.97
CA PRO A 634 28.17 -20.34 -24.85
C PRO A 634 28.49 -19.60 -23.54
N ILE A 635 27.63 -19.79 -22.54
CA ILE A 635 27.74 -19.28 -21.17
C ILE A 635 28.84 -20.05 -20.40
N GLN A 636 30.12 -19.73 -20.65
CA GLN A 636 31.22 -20.11 -19.73
C GLN A 636 32.34 -19.04 -19.65
N ALA A 637 32.08 -17.79 -20.02
CA ALA A 637 33.06 -16.71 -19.89
C ALA A 637 32.43 -15.36 -19.56
N VAL A 638 31.60 -15.30 -18.51
CA VAL A 638 31.24 -14.02 -17.85
C VAL A 638 32.14 -13.81 -16.64
N THR A 639 33.45 -13.88 -16.88
CA THR A 639 34.44 -13.20 -16.06
C THR A 639 35.43 -12.58 -17.04
N THR A 640 35.43 -11.25 -17.13
CA THR A 640 36.33 -10.42 -17.96
C THR A 640 36.20 -10.49 -19.48
N SER A 641 34.99 -10.33 -20.01
CA SER A 641 34.78 -10.03 -21.43
C SER A 641 34.61 -8.52 -21.60
N LYS A 642 35.67 -7.85 -22.05
CA LYS A 642 35.63 -6.50 -22.65
C LYS A 642 34.55 -6.54 -23.75
N SER A 643 33.50 -5.72 -23.64
CA SER A 643 32.43 -5.70 -24.63
C SER A 643 33.00 -5.52 -26.04
N THR A 644 32.50 -6.30 -26.98
CA THR A 644 32.89 -6.15 -28.39
C THR A 644 32.24 -4.89 -28.93
N CYS A 645 32.96 -3.79 -28.85
CA CYS A 645 32.73 -2.57 -29.60
C CYS A 645 32.56 -2.92 -31.08
N LEU A 646 31.36 -2.70 -31.63
CA LEU A 646 31.00 -2.99 -33.01
C LEU A 646 30.77 -1.67 -33.77
N ASP A 647 31.22 -1.62 -35.02
CA ASP A 647 30.94 -0.49 -35.90
C ASP A 647 29.47 -0.50 -36.34
N THR A 648 28.74 0.59 -36.08
CA THR A 648 27.30 0.73 -36.39
C THR A 648 27.05 1.30 -37.79
N LEU A 649 28.10 1.56 -38.59
CA LEU A 649 28.02 2.13 -39.93
C LEU A 649 27.05 1.42 -40.87
N VAL A 650 26.91 0.09 -40.75
CA VAL A 650 26.01 -0.72 -41.58
C VAL A 650 24.55 -0.30 -41.41
N GLU A 651 24.19 0.20 -40.23
CA GLU A 651 22.83 0.67 -39.93
C GLU A 651 22.63 2.15 -40.26
N PHE A 652 23.72 2.90 -40.40
CA PHE A 652 23.74 4.34 -40.58
C PHE A 652 23.29 4.76 -42.00
N PRO A 653 22.62 5.92 -42.16
CA PRO A 653 22.16 6.42 -43.46
C PRO A 653 23.25 6.52 -44.55
N ALA A 654 24.51 6.74 -44.17
CA ALA A 654 25.64 6.76 -45.12
C ALA A 654 25.85 5.41 -45.83
N CYS A 655 25.59 4.29 -45.15
CA CYS A 655 25.58 2.97 -45.78
C CYS A 655 24.28 2.76 -46.57
N LYS A 656 23.12 2.96 -45.93
CA LYS A 656 21.80 2.67 -46.53
C LYS A 656 21.49 3.50 -47.77
N PHE A 657 21.91 4.76 -47.82
CA PHE A 657 21.60 5.69 -48.91
C PHE A 657 22.84 6.18 -49.66
N GLY A 658 23.98 6.30 -48.99
CA GLY A 658 25.24 6.76 -49.58
C GLY A 658 26.11 5.65 -50.17
N GLY A 659 25.83 4.38 -49.85
CA GLY A 659 26.57 3.21 -50.33
C GLY A 659 27.94 2.99 -49.68
N ILE A 660 28.28 3.77 -48.65
CA ILE A 660 29.54 3.62 -47.91
C ILE A 660 29.25 2.83 -46.63
N CYS A 661 29.48 1.53 -46.67
CA CYS A 661 29.15 0.59 -45.59
C CYS A 661 30.36 0.03 -44.86
N ASP A 662 31.55 0.47 -45.25
CA ASP A 662 32.82 0.04 -44.69
C ASP A 662 33.48 1.21 -43.96
N CYS A 663 33.92 0.98 -42.72
CA CYS A 663 34.45 2.03 -41.86
C CYS A 663 35.79 2.57 -42.33
N GLU A 664 36.63 1.77 -42.99
CA GLU A 664 37.83 2.29 -43.62
C GLU A 664 37.46 3.25 -44.76
N GLU A 665 36.46 2.93 -45.56
CA GLU A 665 35.98 3.80 -46.63
C GLU A 665 35.29 5.07 -46.10
N PHE A 666 34.47 4.95 -45.06
CA PHE A 666 33.73 6.07 -44.44
C PHE A 666 34.66 7.08 -43.76
N VAL A 667 35.62 6.58 -42.98
CA VAL A 667 36.60 7.41 -42.27
C VAL A 667 37.57 8.09 -43.24
N ASN A 668 37.89 7.45 -44.37
CA ASN A 668 38.78 8.01 -45.40
C ASN A 668 38.06 8.77 -46.52
N ALA A 669 36.73 8.88 -46.45
CA ALA A 669 35.96 9.58 -47.48
C ALA A 669 36.38 11.06 -47.59
N PRO A 670 36.31 11.70 -48.78
CA PRO A 670 36.75 13.09 -48.96
C PRO A 670 36.02 14.11 -48.09
N THR A 671 34.82 13.77 -47.62
CA THR A 671 33.97 14.56 -46.72
C THR A 671 34.19 14.24 -45.25
N SER A 672 35.04 13.26 -44.95
CA SER A 672 35.42 12.85 -43.61
C SER A 672 36.75 13.47 -43.19
N THR A 673 36.90 13.80 -41.91
CA THR A 673 38.18 14.28 -41.36
C THR A 673 39.03 13.19 -40.70
N GLY A 674 38.63 11.91 -40.81
CA GLY A 674 39.34 10.77 -40.21
C GLY A 674 38.85 10.41 -38.81
N CYS A 675 39.43 9.38 -38.19
CA CYS A 675 39.09 8.98 -36.81
C CYS A 675 39.34 10.14 -35.83
N GLY A 676 38.43 10.32 -34.87
CA GLY A 676 38.39 11.50 -33.99
C GLY A 676 37.87 12.77 -34.66
N GLY A 677 37.30 12.64 -35.86
CA GLY A 677 36.76 13.72 -36.67
C GLY A 677 35.28 13.52 -37.01
N VAL A 678 34.78 14.29 -37.97
CA VAL A 678 33.39 14.24 -38.43
C VAL A 678 33.31 13.92 -39.92
N TYR A 679 32.31 13.15 -40.30
CA TYR A 679 31.85 12.99 -41.67
C TYR A 679 30.81 14.05 -41.98
N ASN A 680 31.13 14.95 -42.91
CA ASN A 680 30.28 16.08 -43.26
C ASN A 680 29.33 15.71 -44.41
N SER A 681 28.04 15.58 -44.11
CA SER A 681 27.03 15.13 -45.08
C SER A 681 25.94 16.18 -45.29
N THR A 682 25.09 15.97 -46.30
CA THR A 682 23.88 16.79 -46.48
C THR A 682 22.84 16.62 -45.36
N TRP A 683 23.07 15.68 -44.43
CA TRP A 683 22.20 15.32 -43.32
C TRP A 683 22.71 15.86 -41.98
N GLY A 684 23.83 16.59 -41.99
CA GLY A 684 24.53 17.05 -40.79
C GLY A 684 25.95 16.47 -40.68
N GLU A 685 26.67 16.95 -39.68
CA GLU A 685 27.96 16.41 -39.25
C GLU A 685 27.73 15.20 -38.36
N VAL A 686 28.49 14.14 -38.59
CA VAL A 686 28.40 12.87 -37.86
C VAL A 686 29.78 12.53 -37.33
N GLU A 687 29.92 12.27 -36.04
CA GLU A 687 31.23 11.90 -35.50
C GLU A 687 31.63 10.51 -35.98
N ASN A 688 32.84 10.40 -36.53
CA ASN A 688 33.34 9.15 -37.09
C ASN A 688 33.52 8.08 -36.01
N ASN A 689 33.81 8.50 -34.78
CA ASN A 689 34.00 7.59 -33.65
C ASN A 689 32.69 6.96 -33.17
N ASP A 690 31.54 7.60 -33.38
CA ASP A 690 30.25 7.05 -32.96
C ASP A 690 29.77 5.93 -33.89
N VAL A 691 30.12 6.04 -35.17
CA VAL A 691 29.64 5.14 -36.22
C VAL A 691 30.66 4.05 -36.55
N CYS A 692 31.95 4.34 -36.34
CA CYS A 692 33.08 3.47 -36.61
C CYS A 692 33.99 3.31 -35.38
N ALA A 693 33.39 3.15 -34.21
CA ALA A 693 34.06 3.10 -32.92
C ALA A 693 35.16 2.02 -32.85
N ALA A 694 34.87 0.83 -33.36
CA ALA A 694 35.79 -0.30 -33.34
C ALA A 694 36.94 -0.08 -34.30
N TYR A 695 36.65 0.40 -35.51
CA TYR A 695 37.66 0.74 -36.51
C TYR A 695 38.57 1.90 -36.04
N CYS A 696 38.02 2.87 -35.32
CA CYS A 696 38.75 4.04 -34.83
C CYS A 696 39.42 3.86 -33.45
N ASP A 697 39.31 2.67 -32.84
CA ASP A 697 39.81 2.37 -31.49
C ASP A 697 39.30 3.40 -30.46
N ALA A 698 38.06 3.87 -30.68
CA ALA A 698 37.40 4.93 -29.92
C ALA A 698 36.32 4.38 -28.99
N CYS A 699 36.38 3.08 -28.72
CA CYS A 699 35.49 2.43 -27.78
C CYS A 699 35.66 3.10 -26.41
N PRO A 700 34.60 3.64 -25.81
CA PRO A 700 34.67 4.06 -24.43
C PRO A 700 35.11 2.84 -23.61
N ASP A 701 36.10 3.00 -22.74
CA ASP A 701 36.28 2.05 -21.66
C ASP A 701 34.97 2.14 -20.84
N GLU A 702 34.09 1.15 -21.00
CA GLU A 702 32.77 1.10 -20.35
C GLU A 702 32.90 1.35 -18.84
N ILE A 703 32.59 2.56 -18.42
CA ILE A 703 31.80 2.76 -17.23
C ILE A 703 30.41 2.38 -17.69
N LEU A 704 29.85 1.31 -17.13
CA LEU A 704 28.40 1.04 -17.16
C LEU A 704 27.71 2.39 -17.07
N THR A 705 27.01 2.80 -18.13
CA THR A 705 26.33 4.09 -18.11
C THR A 705 25.41 4.08 -16.90
N ASN A 706 25.48 5.13 -16.08
CA ASN A 706 24.78 5.24 -14.80
C ASN A 706 23.31 4.81 -14.84
N GLU A 707 22.66 4.85 -16.01
CA GLU A 707 21.27 4.49 -16.25
C GLU A 707 20.95 3.00 -16.02
N GLU A 708 21.78 2.04 -16.43
CA GLU A 708 21.53 0.59 -16.19
C GLU A 708 21.84 0.16 -14.75
N THR A 709 22.78 0.85 -14.08
CA THR A 709 23.06 0.62 -12.66
C THR A 709 22.00 1.21 -11.73
N VAL A 710 21.31 2.27 -12.17
CA VAL A 710 20.22 2.88 -11.40
C VAL A 710 19.03 1.93 -11.32
N ASP A 711 18.66 1.28 -12.42
CA ASP A 711 17.52 0.36 -12.49
C ASP A 711 17.67 -0.88 -11.57
N MET A 712 18.87 -1.45 -11.50
CA MET A 712 19.15 -2.58 -10.61
C MET A 712 19.17 -2.17 -9.12
N THR A 713 19.59 -0.94 -8.81
CA THR A 713 19.62 -0.44 -7.43
C THR A 713 18.19 -0.33 -6.89
N ASP A 714 17.31 0.30 -7.66
CA ASP A 714 15.90 0.48 -7.28
C ASP A 714 15.21 -0.88 -7.10
N THR A 715 15.45 -1.83 -8.00
CA THR A 715 14.92 -3.21 -7.88
C THR A 715 15.37 -3.90 -6.59
N ILE A 716 16.65 -3.78 -6.20
CA ILE A 716 17.16 -4.38 -4.95
C ILE A 716 16.55 -3.68 -3.73
N ILE A 717 16.39 -2.36 -3.76
CA ILE A 717 15.73 -1.60 -2.69
C ILE A 717 14.30 -2.09 -2.51
N GLU A 718 13.50 -2.14 -3.58
CA GLU A 718 12.11 -2.63 -3.53
C GLU A 718 12.01 -4.06 -2.96
N MET A 719 12.99 -4.92 -3.26
CA MET A 719 13.06 -6.26 -2.69
C MET A 719 13.36 -6.27 -1.19
N ILE A 720 14.34 -5.48 -0.74
CA ILE A 720 14.66 -5.35 0.70
C ILE A 720 13.44 -4.81 1.44
N GLU A 721 12.85 -3.74 0.91
CA GLU A 721 11.66 -3.09 1.47
C GLU A 721 10.46 -4.03 1.54
N SER A 722 10.20 -4.81 0.48
CA SER A 722 9.13 -5.82 0.49
C SER A 722 9.35 -6.91 1.55
N GLN A 723 10.59 -7.41 1.69
CA GLN A 723 10.90 -8.41 2.73
C GLN A 723 10.76 -7.83 4.14
N LEU A 724 11.24 -6.60 4.36
CA LEU A 724 11.11 -5.93 5.64
C LEU A 724 9.64 -5.61 5.95
N SER A 725 8.85 -5.13 4.99
CA SER A 725 7.42 -4.85 5.19
C SER A 725 6.65 -6.09 5.66
N ASN A 726 7.00 -7.26 5.11
CA ASN A 726 6.39 -8.53 5.52
C ASN A 726 6.88 -9.02 6.89
N ALA A 727 8.19 -8.95 7.15
CA ALA A 727 8.78 -9.49 8.38
C ALA A 727 8.67 -8.56 9.59
N CYS A 728 8.57 -7.25 9.36
CA CYS A 728 8.57 -6.18 10.37
C CYS A 728 7.20 -5.52 10.50
N GLN A 729 6.12 -6.30 10.46
CA GLN A 729 4.82 -5.77 10.88
C GLN A 729 4.80 -5.52 12.38
N PHE A 730 5.46 -6.37 13.17
CA PHE A 730 5.58 -6.27 14.63
C PHE A 730 7.04 -6.26 15.06
N ALA A 731 7.31 -5.80 16.29
CA ALA A 731 8.64 -5.76 16.90
C ALA A 731 9.08 -7.16 17.37
N THR A 732 9.01 -8.15 16.48
CA THR A 732 9.41 -9.52 16.76
C THR A 732 10.93 -9.65 16.84
N ASP A 733 11.41 -10.72 17.47
CA ASP A 733 12.85 -11.03 17.49
C ASP A 733 13.43 -11.20 16.07
N ASP A 734 12.63 -11.75 15.15
CA ASP A 734 13.03 -11.93 13.75
C ASP A 734 13.16 -10.58 13.03
N CYS A 735 12.19 -9.68 13.19
CA CYS A 735 12.28 -8.32 12.65
C CYS A 735 13.50 -7.58 13.21
N LYS A 736 13.68 -7.61 14.54
CA LYS A 736 14.83 -7.02 15.21
C LYS A 736 16.15 -7.57 14.68
N PHE A 737 16.22 -8.88 14.45
CA PHE A 737 17.39 -9.53 13.88
C PHE A 737 17.66 -9.09 12.44
N LEU A 738 16.64 -9.04 11.58
CA LEU A 738 16.73 -8.61 10.18
C LEU A 738 17.24 -7.16 10.07
N LEU A 739 16.61 -6.23 10.80
CA LEU A 739 16.98 -4.81 10.77
C LEU A 739 18.38 -4.59 11.35
N SER A 740 18.70 -5.24 12.48
CA SER A 740 20.03 -5.16 13.09
C SER A 740 21.11 -5.71 12.15
N ASN A 741 20.84 -6.82 11.45
CA ASN A 741 21.76 -7.40 10.48
C ASN A 741 21.94 -6.49 9.26
N LEU A 742 20.86 -5.95 8.69
CA LEU A 742 20.91 -5.01 7.57
C LEU A 742 21.75 -3.77 7.92
N TYR A 743 21.50 -3.17 9.09
CA TYR A 743 22.27 -2.04 9.58
C TYR A 743 23.76 -2.39 9.76
N THR A 744 24.04 -3.56 10.34
CA THR A 744 25.42 -4.04 10.57
C THR A 744 26.16 -4.32 9.26
N CYS A 745 25.49 -4.93 8.29
CA CYS A 745 26.04 -5.18 6.97
C CYS A 745 26.37 -3.87 6.26
N ALA A 746 25.50 -2.87 6.37
CA ALA A 746 25.74 -1.55 5.82
C ALA A 746 26.95 -0.84 6.46
N ASP A 747 27.13 -0.98 7.78
CA ASP A 747 28.24 -0.38 8.53
C ASP A 747 29.61 -1.01 8.24
N ILE A 748 29.64 -2.34 8.03
CA ILE A 748 30.90 -3.11 7.91
C ILE A 748 31.31 -3.32 6.43
N ALA A 749 30.41 -3.13 5.47
CA ALA A 749 30.70 -3.34 4.05
C ALA A 749 31.92 -2.51 3.58
N ASP A 750 32.92 -3.19 3.05
CA ASP A 750 34.17 -2.59 2.55
C ASP A 750 34.02 -2.19 1.07
N ASP A 751 34.81 -1.21 0.63
CA ASP A 751 34.86 -0.70 -0.76
C ASP A 751 35.29 -1.77 -1.79
N THR A 752 35.65 -2.97 -1.35
CA THR A 752 36.20 -4.05 -2.18
C THR A 752 35.17 -5.09 -2.63
N GLU A 753 33.91 -5.02 -2.17
CA GLU A 753 32.86 -5.96 -2.58
C GLU A 753 32.26 -5.63 -3.95
N VAL A 754 32.03 -6.69 -4.74
CA VAL A 754 31.52 -6.61 -6.12
C VAL A 754 30.09 -7.16 -6.22
N ASP A 755 29.47 -7.50 -5.08
CA ASP A 755 28.09 -7.99 -5.06
C ASP A 755 27.12 -6.78 -5.13
N PRO A 756 26.21 -6.73 -6.11
CA PRO A 756 25.27 -5.61 -6.24
C PRO A 756 24.36 -5.41 -5.02
N VAL A 757 23.96 -6.48 -4.31
CA VAL A 757 23.18 -6.35 -3.07
C VAL A 757 24.01 -5.66 -2.01
N MET A 758 25.27 -6.05 -1.85
CA MET A 758 26.15 -5.45 -0.85
C MET A 758 26.47 -3.99 -1.16
N ILE A 759 26.51 -3.59 -2.43
CA ILE A 759 26.63 -2.18 -2.82
C ILE A 759 25.41 -1.40 -2.34
N VAL A 760 24.19 -1.89 -2.60
CA VAL A 760 22.95 -1.24 -2.14
C VAL A 760 22.85 -1.24 -0.62
N VAL A 761 23.19 -2.35 0.03
CA VAL A 761 23.18 -2.45 1.50
C VAL A 761 24.20 -1.51 2.13
N ARG A 762 25.41 -1.37 1.58
CA ARG A 762 26.40 -0.38 2.03
C ARG A 762 25.86 1.05 1.90
N ASP A 763 25.26 1.37 0.76
CA ASP A 763 24.90 2.75 0.43
C ASP A 763 23.58 3.19 1.09
N TYR A 764 22.64 2.26 1.31
CA TYR A 764 21.27 2.54 1.75
C TYR A 764 20.82 1.72 2.98
N GLY A 765 21.50 0.63 3.33
CA GLY A 765 21.02 -0.32 4.33
C GLY A 765 20.85 0.27 5.73
N GLN A 766 21.69 1.23 6.15
CA GLN A 766 21.48 1.93 7.43
C GLN A 766 20.21 2.78 7.43
N GLN A 767 19.97 3.52 6.33
CA GLN A 767 18.79 4.36 6.20
C GLN A 767 17.53 3.50 6.16
N ILE A 768 17.52 2.46 5.32
CA ILE A 768 16.40 1.51 5.20
C ILE A 768 16.12 0.86 6.56
N ALA A 769 17.16 0.38 7.28
CA ALA A 769 16.97 -0.24 8.58
C ALA A 769 16.39 0.73 9.62
N LEU A 770 16.85 1.99 9.66
CA LEU A 770 16.32 3.02 10.57
C LEU A 770 14.88 3.41 10.22
N GLU A 771 14.55 3.46 8.93
CA GLU A 771 13.20 3.74 8.45
C GLU A 771 12.24 2.61 8.84
N TYR A 772 12.62 1.35 8.58
CA TYR A 772 11.81 0.18 8.91
C TYR A 772 11.86 -0.23 10.39
N ALA A 773 12.72 0.37 11.21
CA ALA A 773 12.65 0.24 12.67
C ALA A 773 11.51 1.08 13.28
N LYS A 774 10.98 2.05 12.53
CA LYS A 774 9.79 2.83 12.89
C LYS A 774 8.56 2.11 12.33
N LEU A 775 8.00 1.22 13.13
CA LEU A 775 6.87 0.37 12.75
C LEU A 775 5.57 1.15 12.70
N GLY A 776 4.75 0.85 11.69
CA GLY A 776 3.49 1.52 11.47
C GLY A 776 3.65 2.69 10.52
N GLU A 777 2.79 3.69 10.67
CA GLU A 777 2.71 4.78 9.70
C GLU A 777 3.66 5.93 10.09
N PRO A 778 4.37 6.55 9.12
CA PRO A 778 5.43 7.53 9.41
C PRO A 778 5.01 8.71 10.30
N ILE A 779 3.72 9.03 10.33
CA ILE A 779 3.16 10.13 11.10
C ILE A 779 3.13 9.85 12.63
N LEU A 780 3.13 8.58 13.05
CA LEU A 780 3.28 8.19 14.46
C LEU A 780 4.64 8.59 15.03
N HIS A 781 5.65 8.63 14.17
CA HIS A 781 7.04 8.91 14.52
C HIS A 781 7.42 10.39 14.35
N VAL A 782 6.45 11.27 14.09
CA VAL A 782 6.72 12.70 13.89
C VAL A 782 7.20 13.32 15.20
N GLY A 783 8.45 13.75 15.19
CA GLY A 783 9.10 14.36 16.36
C GLY A 783 9.87 13.36 17.22
N GLU A 784 9.86 12.08 16.88
CA GLU A 784 10.80 11.12 17.45
C GLU A 784 12.21 11.38 16.90
N GLU A 785 13.19 11.35 17.79
CA GLU A 785 14.60 11.41 17.40
C GLU A 785 15.01 10.08 16.76
N ASP A 786 15.95 10.11 15.81
CA ASP A 786 16.46 8.88 15.22
C ASP A 786 17.16 8.03 16.28
N GLN A 787 16.89 6.73 16.26
CA GLN A 787 17.44 5.79 17.21
C GLN A 787 18.98 5.76 17.13
N GLU A 788 19.65 5.94 18.28
CA GLU A 788 21.09 5.65 18.38
C GLU A 788 21.32 4.12 18.40
N VAL A 789 21.95 3.58 17.36
CA VAL A 789 22.23 2.14 17.26
C VAL A 789 23.53 1.80 17.98
N ALA A 790 23.41 1.32 19.22
CA ALA A 790 24.54 0.83 20.01
C ALA A 790 24.96 -0.59 19.59
N SER A 791 26.18 -1.01 19.92
CA SER A 791 26.62 -2.39 19.71
C SER A 791 25.73 -3.37 20.47
N CYS A 792 25.35 -4.47 19.81
CA CYS A 792 24.77 -5.65 20.43
C CYS A 792 25.82 -6.26 21.37
N GLY A 793 26.01 -5.67 22.55
CA GLY A 793 26.82 -6.28 23.59
C GLY A 793 26.29 -7.70 23.82
N LYS A 794 27.18 -8.69 23.98
CA LYS A 794 26.79 -10.01 24.48
C LYS A 794 26.18 -9.85 25.87
N GLY A 795 24.88 -9.56 25.95
CA GLY A 795 24.18 -9.31 27.20
C GLY A 795 24.96 -8.40 28.14
N ALA A 796 25.38 -7.22 27.68
CA ALA A 796 25.51 -6.13 28.65
C ALA A 796 24.08 -5.91 29.13
N ILE A 797 23.74 -6.47 30.29
CA ILE A 797 22.56 -6.05 31.02
C ILE A 797 22.80 -4.56 31.21
N ILE A 798 22.13 -3.74 30.38
CA ILE A 798 22.12 -2.31 30.55
C ILE A 798 21.48 -2.11 31.92
N CYS A 799 22.33 -1.88 32.90
CA CYS A 799 21.92 -1.68 34.27
C CYS A 799 21.44 -0.23 34.36
N GLU A 800 20.26 0.02 33.79
CA GLU A 800 19.57 1.29 33.85
C GLU A 800 18.56 1.27 34.99
N ASP A 801 18.39 2.42 35.61
CA ASP A 801 17.35 2.61 36.61
C ASP A 801 16.00 2.68 35.89
N THR A 802 15.13 1.68 36.11
CA THR A 802 13.78 1.63 35.51
C THR A 802 12.73 2.39 36.33
N LEU A 803 13.15 3.10 37.38
CA LEU A 803 12.28 3.93 38.22
C LEU A 803 11.48 4.99 37.45
N PRO A 804 12.03 5.70 36.44
CA PRO A 804 11.26 6.72 35.70
C PRO A 804 10.00 6.16 35.02
N SER A 805 10.02 4.90 34.60
CA SER A 805 8.87 4.18 34.03
C SER A 805 8.04 3.41 35.05
N ASN A 806 8.47 3.37 36.32
CA ASN A 806 7.79 2.60 37.36
C ASN A 806 6.56 3.34 37.90
N PRO A 807 5.47 2.64 38.28
CA PRO A 807 4.29 3.24 38.92
C PRO A 807 4.60 4.14 40.12
N ALA A 808 5.70 3.90 40.84
CA ALA A 808 6.15 4.77 41.93
C ALA A 808 6.49 6.20 41.46
N CYS A 809 7.06 6.38 40.26
CA CYS A 809 7.28 7.68 39.66
C CYS A 809 5.96 8.30 39.18
N LEU A 810 5.16 7.54 38.44
CA LEU A 810 3.88 7.98 37.86
C LEU A 810 2.85 8.44 38.90
N PHE A 811 2.72 7.72 40.01
CA PHE A 811 1.69 8.02 41.03
C PHE A 811 2.25 8.65 42.31
N GLY A 812 3.54 8.44 42.61
CA GLY A 812 4.19 8.89 43.84
C GLY A 812 5.08 10.12 43.68
N SER A 813 5.33 10.59 42.45
CA SER A 813 6.25 11.69 42.14
C SER A 813 7.71 11.46 42.60
N LEU A 814 8.11 10.20 42.80
CA LEU A 814 9.49 9.82 43.11
C LEU A 814 10.13 9.20 41.86
N CYS A 815 10.67 10.05 40.99
CA CYS A 815 11.25 9.62 39.71
C CYS A 815 12.78 9.53 39.73
N GLU A 816 13.41 10.04 40.78
CA GLU A 816 14.85 10.02 40.96
C GLU A 816 15.24 8.89 41.93
N CYS A 817 16.15 8.02 41.51
CA CYS A 817 16.55 6.87 42.33
C CYS A 817 17.19 7.29 43.66
N GLU A 818 17.88 8.43 43.71
CA GLU A 818 18.35 9.00 44.97
C GLU A 818 17.20 9.32 45.93
N GLU A 819 16.11 9.90 45.44
CA GLU A 819 14.96 10.24 46.28
C GLU A 819 14.17 8.99 46.68
N PHE A 820 13.99 8.06 45.75
CA PHE A 820 13.29 6.80 45.98
C PHE A 820 14.00 5.88 46.98
N VAL A 821 15.33 5.77 46.87
CA VAL A 821 16.17 4.99 47.79
C VAL A 821 16.18 5.62 49.19
N ASN A 822 16.12 6.94 49.29
CA ASN A 822 16.17 7.67 50.57
C ASN A 822 14.78 8.02 51.15
N ALA A 823 13.70 7.64 50.47
CA ALA A 823 12.35 7.89 50.93
C ALA A 823 12.10 7.22 52.31
N PRO A 824 11.28 7.83 53.19
CA PRO A 824 10.95 7.24 54.51
C PRO A 824 10.39 5.82 54.46
N GLU A 825 9.72 5.49 53.35
CA GLU A 825 9.09 4.20 53.05
C GLU A 825 10.08 3.18 52.45
N SER A 826 11.28 3.63 52.06
CA SER A 826 12.37 2.80 51.57
C SER A 826 13.28 2.32 52.68
N THR A 827 13.81 1.11 52.51
CA THR A 827 14.87 0.57 53.37
C THR A 827 16.27 0.75 52.78
N GLY A 828 16.38 1.47 51.67
CA GLY A 828 17.64 1.75 50.95
C GLY A 828 18.00 0.69 49.92
N CYS A 829 19.17 0.84 49.29
CA CYS A 829 19.70 -0.14 48.33
C CYS A 829 19.84 -1.54 48.94
N GLY A 830 19.42 -2.55 48.19
CA GLY A 830 19.29 -3.95 48.66
C GLY A 830 18.04 -4.21 49.52
N GLY A 831 17.16 -3.22 49.66
CA GLY A 831 15.93 -3.28 50.44
C GLY A 831 14.67 -3.18 49.58
N VAL A 832 13.55 -2.95 50.25
CA VAL A 832 12.24 -2.70 49.66
C VAL A 832 11.76 -1.27 49.94
N TYR A 833 11.00 -0.72 48.99
CA TYR A 833 10.15 0.45 49.14
C TYR A 833 8.71 0.00 49.40
N ALA A 834 8.17 0.32 50.57
CA ALA A 834 6.81 -0.08 50.94
C ALA A 834 5.78 0.92 50.41
N SER A 835 4.83 0.46 49.58
CA SER A 835 3.77 1.31 49.04
C SER A 835 2.39 0.69 49.24
N ASP A 836 1.33 1.50 49.11
CA ASP A 836 -0.06 1.02 49.11
C ASP A 836 -0.37 0.07 47.92
N PHE A 837 0.51 0.03 46.90
CA PHE A 837 0.43 -0.84 45.73
C PHE A 837 1.26 -2.13 45.86
N GLY A 838 1.96 -2.32 46.98
CA GLY A 838 2.86 -3.45 47.23
C GLY A 838 4.31 -3.01 47.51
N ASP A 839 5.13 -3.95 47.95
CA ASP A 839 6.56 -3.74 48.21
C ASP A 839 7.33 -3.83 46.89
N ILE A 840 8.11 -2.79 46.57
CA ILE A 840 8.97 -2.73 45.37
C ILE A 840 10.40 -3.01 45.79
N GLN A 841 11.10 -3.94 45.14
CA GLN A 841 12.53 -4.16 45.40
C GLN A 841 13.33 -2.98 44.84
N VAL A 842 14.08 -2.30 45.71
CA VAL A 842 14.80 -1.07 45.33
C VAL A 842 15.87 -1.36 44.26
N ASN A 843 16.50 -2.53 44.31
CA ASN A 843 17.50 -2.94 43.33
C ASN A 843 16.92 -3.31 41.96
N ASP A 844 15.62 -3.57 41.85
CA ASP A 844 14.99 -3.94 40.58
C ASP A 844 14.64 -2.68 39.75
N VAL A 845 14.43 -1.56 40.44
CA VAL A 845 14.06 -0.27 39.82
C VAL A 845 15.18 0.77 39.83
N CYS A 846 16.15 0.61 40.74
CA CYS A 846 17.30 1.50 40.90
C CYS A 846 18.62 0.71 40.84
N ALA A 847 18.72 -0.24 39.92
CA ALA A 847 19.84 -1.16 39.81
C ALA A 847 21.18 -0.43 39.61
N ALA A 848 21.19 0.61 38.77
CA ALA A 848 22.36 1.41 38.45
C ALA A 848 22.79 2.24 39.65
N TYR A 849 21.82 2.95 40.26
CA TYR A 849 22.08 3.79 41.43
C TYR A 849 22.57 2.98 42.63
N CYS A 850 22.05 1.76 42.81
CA CYS A 850 22.38 0.89 43.92
C CYS A 850 23.59 -0.01 43.71
N ASP A 851 24.28 0.12 42.56
CA ASP A 851 25.43 -0.72 42.20
C ASP A 851 25.07 -2.23 42.30
N ALA A 852 23.81 -2.54 42.00
CA ALA A 852 23.24 -3.89 42.07
C ALA A 852 23.44 -4.66 40.77
N CYS A 853 24.16 -4.07 39.82
CA CYS A 853 24.49 -4.66 38.54
C CYS A 853 25.39 -5.90 38.73
N PRO A 854 25.14 -7.00 38.02
CA PRO A 854 26.07 -8.12 38.00
C PRO A 854 27.42 -7.66 37.41
N ASP A 855 28.48 -7.72 38.21
CA ASP A 855 29.82 -7.33 37.77
C ASP A 855 30.33 -8.28 36.67
N GLU A 856 30.53 -7.77 35.45
CA GLU A 856 30.82 -8.53 34.21
C GLU A 856 32.04 -9.46 34.33
N ASN A 857 32.91 -9.22 35.32
CA ASN A 857 34.13 -9.98 35.54
C ASN A 857 34.04 -11.09 36.59
N THR A 858 32.94 -11.20 37.34
CA THR A 858 32.90 -12.13 38.50
C THR A 858 31.89 -13.25 38.43
N GLY A 859 30.88 -13.19 37.55
CA GLY A 859 29.91 -14.28 37.39
C GLY A 859 29.15 -14.67 38.67
N ASN A 860 29.18 -13.83 39.71
CA ASN A 860 28.51 -14.08 40.98
C ASN A 860 27.40 -13.05 41.17
N ALA A 861 26.15 -13.51 41.00
CA ALA A 861 24.98 -12.76 41.46
C ALA A 861 25.00 -12.64 42.99
N TYR A 862 24.64 -11.47 43.51
CA TYR A 862 24.39 -11.29 44.94
C TYR A 862 23.10 -12.02 45.32
N VAL A 863 23.22 -13.11 46.08
CA VAL A 863 22.08 -13.83 46.69
C VAL A 863 22.11 -13.64 48.21
N PRO A 864 21.16 -12.93 48.82
CA PRO A 864 21.02 -12.92 50.26
C PRO A 864 20.33 -14.19 50.75
N GLY A 865 21.14 -15.16 51.20
CA GLY A 865 20.76 -16.14 52.22
C GLY A 865 20.17 -17.48 51.76
N ALA A 866 21.03 -18.44 51.41
CA ALA A 866 20.86 -19.86 51.69
C ALA A 866 22.19 -20.61 51.49
N ASP A 867 22.61 -21.43 52.47
CA ASP A 867 23.73 -22.37 52.35
C ASP A 867 23.40 -23.44 51.30
N ILE A 868 24.10 -23.45 50.15
CA ILE A 868 24.20 -24.62 49.26
C ILE A 868 25.64 -24.78 48.77
N ASP A 869 26.07 -26.04 48.77
CA ASP A 869 27.38 -26.60 48.46
C ASP A 869 27.86 -26.28 47.03
N ASP A 870 29.15 -25.93 46.93
CA ASP A 870 29.85 -25.41 45.75
C ASP A 870 30.38 -26.55 44.88
N SER A 871 29.68 -26.87 43.79
CA SER A 871 30.27 -27.51 42.60
C SER A 871 29.31 -27.57 41.41
N SER A 872 29.15 -26.47 40.66
CA SER A 872 28.87 -26.54 39.20
C SER A 872 28.60 -25.15 38.58
N ILE A 873 29.62 -24.35 38.31
CA ILE A 873 29.53 -23.32 37.26
C ILE A 873 30.87 -23.24 36.55
N THR A 874 30.97 -23.87 35.38
CA THR A 874 31.88 -23.53 34.26
C THR A 874 31.73 -24.57 33.15
N GLU A 875 30.65 -24.49 32.37
CA GLU A 875 30.59 -24.94 30.96
C GLU A 875 29.19 -24.67 30.38
N SER A 876 28.91 -23.43 30.01
CA SER A 876 27.80 -23.13 29.12
C SER A 876 28.24 -22.06 28.14
N MET A 877 28.97 -22.51 27.11
CA MET A 877 28.93 -21.94 25.75
C MET A 877 29.58 -22.98 24.83
N ARG A 878 28.87 -24.09 24.61
CA ARG A 878 29.05 -25.00 23.46
C ARG A 878 27.85 -25.95 23.32
N THR A 879 27.19 -25.83 22.17
CA THR A 879 26.50 -26.89 21.39
C THR A 879 25.15 -27.41 21.87
N GLY A 880 24.19 -27.48 20.95
CA GLY A 880 22.84 -28.02 21.11
C GLY A 880 22.78 -29.52 21.43
N CYS A 881 23.16 -29.88 22.65
CA CYS A 881 23.03 -31.23 23.21
C CYS A 881 22.52 -31.18 24.65
N GLU A 882 21.43 -30.44 24.88
CA GLU A 882 20.77 -30.39 26.18
C GLU A 882 19.80 -31.55 26.38
N ASN A 883 19.78 -32.10 27.60
CA ASN A 883 18.77 -33.08 27.99
C ASN A 883 17.41 -32.39 28.13
N ARG A 884 16.43 -32.86 27.37
CA ARG A 884 15.05 -32.32 27.35
C ARG A 884 14.15 -32.93 28.42
N LEU A 885 14.65 -33.90 29.17
CA LEU A 885 13.89 -34.66 30.17
C LEU A 885 13.22 -33.79 31.24
N SER A 886 13.84 -32.68 31.65
CA SER A 886 13.32 -31.76 32.68
C SER A 886 11.97 -31.13 32.29
N LYS A 887 11.69 -31.00 30.99
CA LYS A 887 10.43 -30.46 30.46
C LYS A 887 9.42 -31.57 30.09
N SER A 888 9.80 -32.85 30.22
CA SER A 888 8.96 -33.97 29.80
C SER A 888 7.84 -34.29 30.81
N PRO A 889 6.72 -34.90 30.35
CA PRO A 889 5.70 -35.45 31.23
C PRO A 889 6.24 -36.51 32.22
N ALA A 890 7.33 -37.21 31.88
CA ALA A 890 7.95 -38.18 32.77
C ALA A 890 8.60 -37.53 33.99
N CYS A 891 9.22 -36.36 33.83
CA CYS A 891 9.70 -35.57 34.96
C CYS A 891 8.52 -34.98 35.76
N ARG A 892 7.55 -34.33 35.08
CA ARG A 892 6.45 -33.63 35.75
C ARG A 892 5.50 -34.56 36.51
N PHE A 893 5.22 -35.75 35.97
CA PHE A 893 4.24 -36.69 36.55
C PHE A 893 4.87 -37.95 37.14
N GLY A 894 5.98 -38.41 36.58
CA GLY A 894 6.70 -39.60 37.04
C GLY A 894 7.81 -39.30 38.06
N LYS A 895 8.18 -38.02 38.25
CA LYS A 895 9.33 -37.57 39.06
C LYS A 895 10.68 -38.13 38.59
N LEU A 896 10.76 -38.58 37.34
CA LEU A 896 12.01 -38.99 36.70
C LEU A 896 12.58 -37.80 35.93
N CYS A 897 13.24 -36.90 36.67
CA CYS A 897 13.82 -35.68 36.12
C CYS A 897 15.31 -35.80 35.84
N ASP A 898 15.91 -36.92 36.25
CA ASP A 898 17.30 -37.25 36.04
C ASP A 898 17.43 -38.30 34.92
N CYS A 899 18.38 -38.09 34.01
CA CYS A 899 18.56 -38.94 32.85
C CYS A 899 19.10 -40.34 33.17
N GLU A 900 19.86 -40.51 34.25
CA GLU A 900 20.27 -41.82 34.75
C GLU A 900 19.05 -42.58 35.27
N ASP A 901 18.22 -41.93 36.06
CA ASP A 901 16.98 -42.52 36.58
C ASP A 901 16.01 -42.86 35.43
N PHE A 902 15.87 -41.97 34.44
CA PHE A 902 14.98 -42.19 33.29
C PHE A 902 15.47 -43.29 32.34
N ALA A 903 16.78 -43.40 32.12
CA ALA A 903 17.35 -44.47 31.29
C ALA A 903 17.36 -45.83 32.01
N THR A 904 17.41 -45.85 33.34
CA THR A 904 17.45 -47.08 34.15
C THR A 904 16.11 -47.50 34.75
N ASP A 905 15.06 -46.68 34.59
CA ASP A 905 13.72 -47.00 35.05
C ASP A 905 13.22 -48.33 34.43
N PRO A 906 12.47 -49.18 35.17
CA PRO A 906 11.95 -50.44 34.65
C PRO A 906 11.04 -50.32 33.41
N MET A 907 10.47 -49.14 33.15
CA MET A 907 9.70 -48.83 31.94
C MET A 907 10.56 -48.34 30.77
N SER A 908 11.84 -48.09 31.03
CA SER A 908 12.86 -47.75 30.05
C SER A 908 13.54 -48.99 29.50
N SER A 909 13.91 -48.95 28.23
CA SER A 909 14.79 -49.95 27.61
C SER A 909 16.27 -49.53 27.61
N GLY A 910 16.61 -48.43 28.28
CA GLY A 910 17.96 -47.84 28.29
C GLY A 910 18.22 -46.91 27.11
N CYS A 911 19.42 -46.33 27.08
CA CYS A 911 19.93 -45.58 25.93
C CYS A 911 19.92 -46.43 24.66
N GLY A 912 19.46 -45.87 23.55
CA GLY A 912 19.12 -46.58 22.30
C GLY A 912 17.70 -47.14 22.27
N GLY A 913 16.91 -46.93 23.32
CA GLY A 913 15.57 -47.47 23.51
C GLY A 913 14.49 -46.41 23.70
N VAL A 914 13.31 -46.89 24.07
CA VAL A 914 12.15 -46.07 24.44
C VAL A 914 11.79 -46.28 25.93
N TYR A 915 11.27 -45.22 26.52
CA TYR A 915 10.59 -45.22 27.80
C TYR A 915 9.07 -45.30 27.55
N THR A 916 8.45 -46.39 27.98
CA THR A 916 7.02 -46.64 27.73
C THR A 916 6.18 -46.17 28.92
N SER A 917 5.34 -45.16 28.70
CA SER A 917 4.45 -44.64 29.72
C SER A 917 2.99 -44.73 29.30
N ARG A 918 2.07 -44.44 30.23
CA ARG A 918 0.63 -44.29 29.89
C ARG A 918 0.34 -43.12 28.95
N PHE A 919 1.32 -42.26 28.69
CA PHE A 919 1.23 -41.09 27.80
C PHE A 919 1.87 -41.34 26.43
N GLY A 920 2.34 -42.57 26.17
CA GLY A 920 3.04 -42.95 24.93
C GLY A 920 4.48 -43.36 25.19
N ASP A 921 5.11 -43.88 24.13
CA ASP A 921 6.53 -44.22 24.09
C ASP A 921 7.34 -42.96 23.78
N THR A 922 8.46 -42.78 24.48
CA THR A 922 9.34 -41.62 24.29
C THR A 922 10.78 -42.10 24.12
N SER A 923 11.49 -41.59 23.11
CA SER A 923 12.89 -41.95 22.87
C SER A 923 13.77 -41.48 24.03
N VAL A 924 14.54 -42.41 24.61
CA VAL A 924 15.48 -42.09 25.71
C VAL A 924 16.63 -41.24 25.19
N ASP A 925 17.07 -41.51 23.96
CA ASP A 925 18.17 -40.77 23.30
C ASP A 925 17.80 -39.33 22.94
N GLU A 926 16.52 -39.07 22.69
CA GLU A 926 16.03 -37.72 22.38
C GLU A 926 15.82 -36.88 23.64
N MET A 927 15.38 -37.51 24.72
CA MET A 927 15.18 -36.84 26.01
C MET A 927 16.49 -36.66 26.77
N CYS A 928 17.44 -37.57 26.58
CA CYS A 928 18.70 -37.64 27.30
C CYS A 928 19.94 -37.80 26.38
N PRO A 929 20.10 -36.99 25.30
CA PRO A 929 21.14 -37.17 24.29
C PRO A 929 22.57 -37.07 24.86
N SER A 930 22.79 -36.23 25.88
CA SER A 930 24.10 -36.09 26.51
C SER A 930 24.43 -37.27 27.42
N TYR A 931 23.45 -37.75 28.18
CA TYR A 931 23.62 -38.94 29.03
C TYR A 931 23.83 -40.21 28.21
N CYS A 932 23.12 -40.35 27.10
CA CYS A 932 23.23 -41.51 26.21
C CYS A 932 24.42 -41.46 25.23
N GLY A 933 25.24 -40.41 25.29
CA GLY A 933 26.46 -40.29 24.49
C GLY A 933 26.22 -40.13 22.99
N VAL A 934 25.01 -39.73 22.59
CA VAL A 934 24.62 -39.58 21.18
C VAL A 934 25.30 -38.36 20.55
N CYS A 935 25.76 -37.41 21.37
CA CYS A 935 26.41 -36.16 20.96
C CYS A 935 27.78 -36.32 20.25
N HIS A 936 28.38 -37.52 20.21
CA HIS A 936 29.76 -37.69 19.71
C HIS A 936 29.91 -38.13 18.24
N LEU A 937 28.83 -38.34 17.48
CA LEU A 937 28.92 -38.93 16.12
C LEU A 937 28.58 -38.01 14.94
N GLN A 938 28.29 -36.72 15.15
CA GLN A 938 27.83 -35.83 14.06
C GLN A 938 28.86 -34.82 13.51
N ALA A 939 30.15 -35.16 13.50
CA ALA A 939 31.15 -34.36 12.78
C ALA A 939 32.12 -35.23 11.95
N SER A 940 31.67 -35.71 10.78
CA SER A 940 32.50 -35.87 9.56
C SER A 940 31.78 -36.55 8.37
N SER A 941 31.34 -35.73 7.40
CA SER A 941 31.35 -35.96 5.93
C SER A 941 30.45 -37.08 5.30
N PRO A 942 30.27 -37.11 3.96
CA PRO A 942 28.98 -36.90 3.28
C PRO A 942 28.36 -38.22 2.78
N ARG A 943 27.05 -38.23 2.52
CA ARG A 943 26.42 -39.33 1.75
C ARG A 943 25.41 -38.85 0.72
N MET A 944 25.90 -38.87 -0.52
CA MET A 944 25.12 -39.26 -1.69
C MET A 944 24.59 -40.70 -1.55
N HIS A 945 23.42 -40.92 -2.17
CA HIS A 945 22.90 -42.19 -2.71
C HIS A 945 22.53 -43.31 -1.71
N SER A 946 21.23 -43.39 -1.36
CA SER A 946 20.45 -44.66 -1.34
C SER A 946 19.00 -44.40 -0.90
N LEU A 947 18.15 -43.93 -1.82
CA LEU A 947 16.69 -44.04 -1.68
C LEU A 947 16.01 -44.11 -3.07
N LEU A 948 16.43 -45.09 -3.88
CA LEU A 948 15.83 -45.33 -5.21
C LEU A 948 15.73 -46.83 -5.56
N LEU A 949 15.62 -47.72 -4.55
CA LEU A 949 15.54 -49.16 -4.77
C LEU A 949 14.46 -49.93 -3.99
N ALA A 950 13.53 -49.26 -3.32
CA ALA A 950 12.45 -49.92 -2.57
C ALA A 950 11.03 -49.76 -3.17
N THR A 951 10.82 -48.82 -4.09
CA THR A 951 9.52 -48.58 -4.74
C THR A 951 9.39 -49.16 -6.15
N ALA A 952 10.48 -49.66 -6.76
CA ALA A 952 10.48 -50.24 -8.11
C ALA A 952 10.15 -51.75 -8.16
N LEU A 953 9.99 -52.44 -7.02
CA LEU A 953 9.72 -53.89 -6.96
C LEU A 953 8.25 -54.27 -6.65
N LEU A 954 7.38 -53.29 -6.40
CA LEU A 954 5.95 -53.51 -6.20
C LEU A 954 5.07 -53.07 -7.40
N PHE A 955 5.65 -52.36 -8.38
CA PHE A 955 4.93 -51.93 -9.59
C PHE A 955 5.06 -52.88 -10.79
N PHE A 956 5.96 -53.87 -10.75
CA PHE A 956 6.20 -54.80 -11.87
C PHE A 956 5.43 -56.14 -11.79
N SER A 957 4.63 -56.39 -10.74
CA SER A 957 3.84 -57.64 -10.62
C SER A 957 2.36 -57.50 -10.96
N THR A 958 1.87 -56.31 -11.35
CA THR A 958 0.43 -56.07 -11.57
C THR A 958 0.11 -55.51 -12.96
N LEU A 959 1.03 -55.64 -13.93
CA LEU A 959 0.78 -55.35 -15.35
C LEU A 959 1.15 -56.52 -16.30
N MET A 960 1.12 -57.74 -15.76
CA MET A 960 1.11 -58.98 -16.54
C MET A 960 -0.01 -59.90 -16.02
N GLN A 961 -1.24 -59.38 -16.00
CA GLN A 961 -2.51 -60.12 -16.02
C GLN A 961 -3.69 -59.14 -15.97
N LEU A 962 -3.85 -58.34 -17.03
CA LEU A 962 -5.09 -57.89 -17.65
C LEU A 962 -4.78 -57.06 -18.89
#